data_AF-A0A483ZKT5-F1
#
_entry.id   AF-A0A483ZKT5-F1
#
_cell.length_a   1.000
_cell.length_b   1.000
_cell.length_c   1.000
_cell.angle_alpha   90.00
_cell.angle_beta   90.00
_cell.angle_gamma   90.00
#
_symmetry.space_group_name_H-M   'P 1'
#
loop_
_entity.id
_entity.type
_entity.pdbx_description
1 polymer ?
#
loop_
_entity_poly.entity_id
_entity_poly.type
_entity_poly.pdbx_seq_one_letter_code
_entity_poly.pdbx_strand_id
1 'polypeptide(L)'
;VAHLAFYDINGNMLSRLTGIIAGQPFTTPVNTFSLAFSQTLSTGKGGQMLVKGESAPDSYRSFGAVDAATAKKAAMTGALDADYRLSPLVRNLFDKNRVNEGYALSTNGTLTPNVAYFVTDYIPVMPGAEYILSSGTQVLCFYDQDMAKTSHISISSATAFTVPEGSFYLRFQSTPLAAKDALMLIRGTTLPSAYIGFGTLTTAEVTTLSQGIAWGVLDGNMPVGRNLFNKGATLDDYALSTTGAPYAAAGYFVTPFIPVKPNTQYIASSASGVVVYFDINKTKILNTTIAAGTVFTTPSGAVYVRFQVYGLSAKNTLMMVEGSALPASYLSFGAPTSTYVDTQALSVARSVALSLQKVVVNLYNSELAQLNTAVSYQTGGVSAKSGYFATPKMMVVPGDYFVSNYGSGSGAFYRLDGTFHSGFQNLVANTPFSVPENAYYVRFQVYNLTRVESLMVTPGQAIPAGFIPFGGQTQELPWQGKKRIDLGDSITNTGNFIAPLNTYTGMMALANYGVPGQGVRTMADSLNETTIASADFISILGGTNDYGGNRRLGTIADARADYDDTTVKSFYYDVFYVLDKIYSLKPNVRVMFSTPLKRGAFENQPVYPAANSAGFTLPQYVQAIKEVCSLFSVPVCDLFNESGINLLNIATYTGDNLHPNADGGKLMARRMASVINGL
;
A
#
# COMPACT_ATOMS: atom_id res chain seq x y z
N VAL A 1 3.72 51.20 -5.60
CA VAL A 1 2.63 51.13 -6.60
C VAL A 1 2.06 52.53 -6.82
N ALA A 2 1.97 53.00 -8.07
CA ALA A 2 1.52 54.38 -8.35
C ALA A 2 0.00 54.54 -8.19
N HIS A 3 -0.76 53.57 -8.70
CA HIS A 3 -2.22 53.50 -8.59
C HIS A 3 -2.63 52.05 -8.31
N LEU A 4 -3.61 51.86 -7.44
CA LEU A 4 -4.30 50.60 -7.17
C LEU A 4 -5.80 50.85 -7.30
N ALA A 5 -6.49 50.10 -8.17
CA ALA A 5 -7.93 50.21 -8.42
C ALA A 5 -8.64 48.91 -8.06
N PHE A 6 -9.86 49.03 -7.53
CA PHE A 6 -10.71 47.92 -7.12
C PHE A 6 -11.94 47.84 -8.03
N TYR A 7 -12.36 46.63 -8.39
CA TYR A 7 -13.46 46.39 -9.32
C TYR A 7 -14.46 45.38 -8.75
N ASP A 8 -15.74 45.54 -9.11
CA ASP A 8 -16.79 44.56 -8.81
C ASP A 8 -16.71 43.33 -9.75
N ILE A 9 -17.61 42.36 -9.56
CA ILE A 9 -17.68 41.13 -10.34
C ILE A 9 -18.01 41.35 -11.83
N ASN A 10 -18.61 42.50 -12.17
CA ASN A 10 -18.95 42.88 -13.53
C ASN A 10 -17.84 43.72 -14.19
N GLY A 11 -16.75 44.01 -13.47
CA GLY A 11 -15.63 44.82 -13.95
C GLY A 11 -15.81 46.32 -13.80
N ASN A 12 -16.81 46.81 -13.06
CA ASN A 12 -16.96 48.24 -12.77
C ASN A 12 -16.00 48.67 -11.67
N MET A 13 -15.32 49.80 -11.84
CA MET A 13 -14.39 50.33 -10.84
C MET A 13 -15.17 50.86 -9.61
N LEU A 14 -14.86 50.30 -8.43
CA LEU A 14 -15.43 50.69 -7.15
C LEU A 14 -14.71 51.90 -6.55
N SER A 15 -13.38 51.83 -6.43
CA SER A 15 -12.55 52.93 -5.92
C SER A 15 -11.08 52.76 -6.33
N ARG A 16 -10.25 53.77 -6.01
CA ARG A 16 -8.80 53.74 -6.26
C ARG A 16 -8.00 54.37 -5.12
N LEU A 17 -6.77 53.89 -4.93
CA LEU A 17 -5.75 54.43 -4.04
C LEU A 17 -4.52 54.87 -4.85
N THR A 18 -3.85 55.93 -4.40
CA THR A 18 -2.65 56.51 -5.04
C THR A 18 -1.48 56.49 -4.09
N GLY A 19 -0.28 56.24 -4.61
CA GLY A 19 0.96 56.37 -3.83
C GLY A 19 1.19 55.28 -2.76
N ILE A 20 0.78 54.04 -3.03
CA ILE A 20 0.97 52.93 -2.08
C ILE A 20 2.45 52.52 -2.01
N ILE A 21 2.99 52.57 -0.79
CA ILE A 21 4.35 52.19 -0.43
C ILE A 21 4.39 50.70 -0.07
N ALA A 22 5.46 49.99 -0.44
CA ALA A 22 5.63 48.57 -0.09
C ALA A 22 5.62 48.36 1.44
N GLY A 23 4.92 47.31 1.90
CA GLY A 23 4.77 46.99 3.32
C GLY A 23 3.66 47.76 4.06
N GLN A 24 3.03 48.76 3.44
CA GLN A 24 1.87 49.45 4.03
C GLN A 24 0.58 48.66 3.75
N PRO A 25 -0.21 48.32 4.78
CA PRO A 25 -1.49 47.64 4.59
C PRO A 25 -2.54 48.59 3.98
N PHE A 26 -3.50 48.04 3.24
CA PHE A 26 -4.67 48.75 2.74
C PHE A 26 -5.90 47.86 2.82
N THR A 27 -7.09 48.46 2.89
CA THR A 27 -8.38 47.75 2.95
C THR A 27 -9.06 47.74 1.58
N THR A 28 -9.71 46.63 1.25
CA THR A 28 -10.54 46.51 0.04
C THR A 28 -11.96 46.96 0.34
N PRO A 29 -12.59 47.78 -0.53
CA PRO A 29 -14.02 48.09 -0.43
C PRO A 29 -14.90 46.85 -0.45
N VAL A 30 -16.09 46.95 0.17
CA VAL A 30 -17.13 45.91 0.08
C VAL A 30 -17.46 45.64 -1.41
N ASN A 31 -17.69 44.37 -1.76
CA ASN A 31 -17.94 43.88 -3.12
C ASN A 31 -16.74 43.93 -4.10
N THR A 32 -15.53 44.16 -3.61
CA THR A 32 -14.33 44.02 -4.45
C THR A 32 -14.16 42.57 -4.90
N PHE A 33 -14.20 42.34 -6.21
CA PHE A 33 -13.95 41.04 -6.84
C PHE A 33 -12.54 40.95 -7.43
N SER A 34 -12.04 42.05 -8.02
CA SER A 34 -10.70 42.10 -8.58
C SER A 34 -10.01 43.43 -8.28
N LEU A 35 -8.69 43.43 -8.41
CA LEU A 35 -7.84 44.61 -8.23
C LEU A 35 -6.81 44.70 -9.36
N ALA A 36 -6.49 45.91 -9.77
CA ALA A 36 -5.44 46.18 -10.74
C ALA A 36 -4.54 47.30 -10.24
N PHE A 37 -3.25 47.24 -10.55
CA PHE A 37 -2.31 48.28 -10.17
C PHE A 37 -1.36 48.68 -11.29
N SER A 38 -0.87 49.92 -11.23
CA SER A 38 0.12 50.45 -12.16
C SER A 38 1.44 50.76 -11.44
N GLN A 39 2.56 50.48 -12.11
CA GLN A 39 3.90 50.83 -11.64
C GLN A 39 4.89 51.02 -12.79
N THR A 40 6.03 51.65 -12.50
CA THR A 40 7.14 51.81 -13.44
C THR A 40 7.92 50.50 -13.63
N LEU A 41 8.21 50.15 -14.89
CA LEU A 41 8.90 48.92 -15.30
C LEU A 41 10.30 48.72 -14.66
N SER A 42 10.95 49.80 -14.22
CA SER A 42 12.29 49.78 -13.61
C SER A 42 12.36 49.16 -12.21
N THR A 43 11.22 48.82 -11.58
CA THR A 43 11.17 48.26 -10.21
C THR A 43 10.86 46.76 -10.12
N GLY A 44 11.00 46.03 -11.23
CA GLY A 44 11.09 44.56 -11.24
C GLY A 44 9.76 43.81 -11.13
N LYS A 45 9.39 43.08 -12.20
CA LYS A 45 8.21 42.19 -12.26
C LYS A 45 8.35 40.94 -11.36
N GLY A 46 9.59 40.54 -11.03
CA GLY A 46 9.91 39.26 -10.39
C GLY A 46 9.93 39.23 -8.86
N GLY A 47 9.60 40.33 -8.16
CA GLY A 47 9.73 40.44 -6.71
C GLY A 47 8.48 40.95 -5.97
N GLN A 48 7.32 40.97 -6.66
CA GLN A 48 6.10 41.55 -6.10
C GLN A 48 5.10 40.48 -5.67
N MET A 49 4.61 40.64 -4.44
CA MET A 49 3.61 39.77 -3.84
C MET A 49 2.52 40.65 -3.21
N LEU A 50 1.27 40.21 -3.37
CA LEU A 50 0.14 40.75 -2.64
C LEU A 50 -0.29 39.70 -1.62
N VAL A 51 -0.29 40.08 -0.33
CA VAL A 51 -0.56 39.16 0.77
C VAL A 51 -1.73 39.71 1.59
N LYS A 52 -2.64 38.81 2.00
CA LYS A 52 -3.74 39.17 2.90
C LYS A 52 -3.23 39.14 4.35
N GLY A 53 -3.16 40.30 5.00
CA GLY A 53 -2.68 40.44 6.37
C GLY A 53 -2.31 41.88 6.71
N GLU A 54 -1.80 42.11 7.92
CA GLU A 54 -1.39 43.44 8.40
C GLU A 54 0.11 43.74 8.18
N SER A 55 0.90 42.73 7.80
CA SER A 55 2.35 42.85 7.58
C SER A 55 2.81 42.02 6.36
N ALA A 56 3.93 42.42 5.76
CA ALA A 56 4.59 41.66 4.70
C ALA A 56 5.46 40.54 5.30
N PRO A 57 5.50 39.33 4.69
CA PRO A 57 6.34 38.25 5.17
C PRO A 57 7.85 38.52 4.93
N ASP A 58 8.70 37.91 5.74
CA ASP A 58 10.18 38.10 5.76
C ASP A 58 10.89 37.70 4.45
N SER A 59 10.19 37.04 3.53
CA SER A 59 10.71 36.60 2.24
C SER A 59 9.62 36.58 1.16
N TYR A 60 10.04 36.68 -0.10
CA TYR A 60 9.14 36.66 -1.26
C TYR A 60 8.36 35.34 -1.36
N ARG A 61 7.05 35.44 -1.61
CA ARG A 61 6.16 34.30 -1.83
C ARG A 61 5.51 34.40 -3.20
N SER A 62 5.58 33.32 -3.97
CA SER A 62 4.90 33.22 -5.26
C SER A 62 3.38 33.17 -5.09
N PHE A 63 2.67 33.62 -6.12
CA PHE A 63 1.21 33.61 -6.16
C PHE A 63 0.66 32.18 -5.97
N GLY A 64 -0.20 31.98 -4.97
CA GLY A 64 -0.80 30.67 -4.66
C GLY A 64 -0.09 29.83 -3.60
N ALA A 65 1.02 30.30 -3.01
CA ALA A 65 1.69 29.60 -1.92
C ALA A 65 0.89 29.69 -0.60
N VAL A 66 0.28 28.58 -0.18
CA VAL A 66 -0.31 28.42 1.16
C VAL A 66 0.83 28.11 2.14
N ASP A 67 0.89 28.79 3.28
CA ASP A 67 1.96 28.52 4.25
C ASP A 67 1.87 27.07 4.78
N ALA A 68 3.02 26.50 5.17
CA ALA A 68 3.09 25.09 5.59
C ALA A 68 2.24 24.79 6.83
N ALA A 69 2.01 25.74 7.73
CA ALA A 69 1.17 25.55 8.91
C ALA A 69 -0.32 25.56 8.54
N THR A 70 -0.74 26.42 7.62
CA THR A 70 -2.10 26.46 7.06
C THR A 70 -2.37 25.27 6.15
N ALA A 71 -1.38 24.82 5.37
CA ALA A 71 -1.45 23.60 4.56
C ALA A 71 -1.49 22.34 5.44
N LYS A 72 -0.72 22.27 6.52
CA LYS A 72 -0.74 21.16 7.51
C LYS A 72 -2.04 21.15 8.32
N LYS A 73 -2.56 22.33 8.70
CA LYS A 73 -3.88 22.50 9.33
C LYS A 73 -5.01 22.08 8.39
N ALA A 74 -4.98 22.51 7.12
CA ALA A 74 -5.98 22.13 6.12
C ALA A 74 -5.88 20.64 5.72
N ALA A 75 -4.67 20.07 5.65
CA ALA A 75 -4.45 18.65 5.37
C ALA A 75 -4.84 17.77 6.55
N MET A 76 -4.58 18.19 7.80
CA MET A 76 -4.97 17.44 8.99
C MET A 76 -6.47 17.56 9.29
N THR A 77 -7.05 18.76 9.19
CA THR A 77 -8.51 18.94 9.20
C THR A 77 -9.14 18.16 8.06
N GLY A 78 -8.57 18.18 6.85
CA GLY A 78 -9.07 17.43 5.69
C GLY A 78 -8.94 15.90 5.83
N ALA A 79 -7.87 15.40 6.47
CA ALA A 79 -7.70 13.98 6.76
C ALA A 79 -8.64 13.51 7.87
N LEU A 80 -8.87 14.33 8.90
CA LEU A 80 -9.84 14.09 9.96
C LEU A 80 -11.28 14.19 9.44
N ASP A 81 -11.58 15.14 8.55
CA ASP A 81 -12.87 15.26 7.86
C ASP A 81 -13.08 14.09 6.88
N ALA A 82 -12.01 13.58 6.24
CA ALA A 82 -12.08 12.43 5.35
C ALA A 82 -12.31 11.12 6.13
N ASP A 83 -11.59 10.88 7.23
CA ASP A 83 -11.86 9.75 8.14
C ASP A 83 -13.28 9.84 8.73
N TYR A 84 -13.76 11.06 9.00
CA TYR A 84 -15.11 11.36 9.50
C TYR A 84 -16.22 11.16 8.44
N ARG A 85 -16.01 11.59 7.19
CA ARG A 85 -16.97 11.37 6.08
C ARG A 85 -16.98 9.93 5.57
N LEU A 86 -15.88 9.19 5.80
CA LEU A 86 -15.80 7.74 5.60
C LEU A 86 -16.37 6.94 6.78
N SER A 87 -16.73 7.60 7.89
CA SER A 87 -17.15 6.96 9.13
C SER A 87 -18.28 7.72 9.83
N PRO A 88 -19.56 7.36 9.63
CA PRO A 88 -20.57 7.63 10.65
C PRO A 88 -20.42 6.71 11.88
N LEU A 89 -19.24 6.13 12.10
CA LEU A 89 -19.02 4.96 12.94
C LEU A 89 -18.52 5.37 14.32
N VAL A 90 -19.24 4.93 15.35
CA VAL A 90 -18.83 5.02 16.75
C VAL A 90 -17.60 4.11 16.93
N ARG A 91 -16.41 4.69 16.82
CA ARG A 91 -15.13 4.00 17.03
C ARG A 91 -14.64 4.28 18.45
N ASN A 92 -14.13 3.24 19.10
CA ASN A 92 -13.26 3.45 20.25
C ASN A 92 -11.91 3.98 19.78
N LEU A 93 -11.61 5.23 20.12
CA LEU A 93 -10.36 5.93 19.80
C LEU A 93 -9.24 5.63 20.80
N PHE A 94 -9.54 4.92 21.88
CA PHE A 94 -8.56 4.51 22.86
C PHE A 94 -7.94 3.16 22.48
N ASP A 95 -6.63 3.17 22.25
CA ASP A 95 -5.82 1.96 22.07
C ASP A 95 -5.15 1.56 23.40
N LYS A 96 -5.66 0.47 23.99
CA LYS A 96 -5.15 -0.06 25.27
C LYS A 96 -3.71 -0.59 25.20
N ASN A 97 -3.20 -0.87 24.00
CA ASN A 97 -1.86 -1.42 23.81
C ASN A 97 -0.78 -0.33 23.67
N ARG A 98 -1.17 0.94 23.54
CA ARG A 98 -0.27 2.09 23.35
C ARG A 98 -0.21 3.03 24.56
N VAL A 99 -0.58 2.55 25.73
CA VAL A 99 -0.53 3.35 26.96
C VAL A 99 0.85 3.31 27.61
N ASN A 100 1.23 4.41 28.25
CA ASN A 100 2.41 4.48 29.12
C ASN A 100 1.99 4.08 30.53
N GLU A 101 2.14 2.80 30.88
CA GLU A 101 1.88 2.28 32.22
C GLU A 101 2.95 2.76 33.21
N GLY A 102 2.53 3.03 34.45
CA GLY A 102 3.43 3.48 35.52
C GLY A 102 3.75 4.97 35.50
N TYR A 103 2.96 5.77 34.78
CA TYR A 103 3.06 7.21 34.72
C TYR A 103 1.70 7.88 34.96
N ALA A 104 1.73 9.05 35.59
CA ALA A 104 0.63 9.99 35.72
C ALA A 104 0.87 11.21 34.79
N LEU A 105 -0.21 11.81 34.30
CA LEU A 105 -0.18 13.01 33.47
C LEU A 105 -0.40 14.24 34.34
N SER A 106 0.52 15.21 34.28
CA SER A 106 0.37 16.51 34.94
C SER A 106 -0.52 17.45 34.14
N THR A 107 -1.06 18.48 34.80
CA THR A 107 -1.81 19.55 34.13
C THR A 107 -0.95 20.35 33.14
N ASN A 108 0.37 20.24 33.18
CA ASN A 108 1.30 20.83 32.21
C ASN A 108 1.60 19.92 31.01
N GLY A 109 0.96 18.74 30.94
CA GLY A 109 1.16 17.77 29.86
C GLY A 109 2.44 16.93 30.00
N THR A 110 3.11 16.99 31.15
CA THR A 110 4.32 16.20 31.45
C THR A 110 3.98 14.88 32.14
N LEU A 111 4.80 13.86 31.91
CA LEU A 111 4.65 12.56 32.57
C LEU A 111 5.45 12.53 33.88
N THR A 112 4.83 12.04 34.95
CA THR A 112 5.47 11.82 36.25
C THR A 112 5.34 10.34 36.63
N PRO A 113 6.42 9.67 37.06
CA PRO A 113 6.36 8.27 37.48
C PRO A 113 5.32 8.04 38.57
N ASN A 114 4.36 7.15 38.31
CA ASN A 114 3.34 6.71 39.27
C ASN A 114 2.76 5.36 38.84
N VAL A 115 3.12 4.30 39.56
CA VAL A 115 2.78 2.90 39.25
C VAL A 115 1.28 2.59 39.23
N ALA A 116 0.44 3.44 39.84
CA ALA A 116 -1.00 3.24 39.92
C ALA A 116 -1.76 3.73 38.68
N TYR A 117 -1.10 4.44 37.77
CA TYR A 117 -1.73 5.11 36.62
C TYR A 117 -1.15 4.63 35.30
N PHE A 118 -1.92 4.85 34.23
CA PHE A 118 -1.41 4.86 32.86
C PHE A 118 -1.82 6.14 32.16
N VAL A 119 -1.02 6.56 31.17
CA VAL A 119 -1.33 7.70 30.31
C VAL A 119 -1.47 7.22 28.87
N THR A 120 -2.49 7.70 28.16
CA THR A 120 -2.65 7.40 26.74
C THR A 120 -1.49 7.94 25.91
N ASP A 121 -1.31 7.35 24.73
CA ASP A 121 -0.62 8.04 23.63
C ASP A 121 -1.42 9.28 23.20
N TYR A 122 -0.86 10.08 22.29
CA TYR A 122 -1.57 11.18 21.65
C TYR A 122 -2.72 10.63 20.79
N ILE A 123 -3.95 10.87 21.24
CA ILE A 123 -5.16 10.45 20.53
C ILE A 123 -5.60 11.61 19.62
N PRO A 124 -5.66 11.41 18.29
CA PRO A 124 -6.13 12.45 17.38
C PRO A 124 -7.59 12.82 17.64
N VAL A 125 -7.88 14.12 17.62
CA VAL A 125 -9.24 14.66 17.80
C VAL A 125 -9.49 15.88 16.92
N MET A 126 -10.76 16.18 16.68
CA MET A 126 -11.19 17.31 15.86
C MET A 126 -11.48 18.53 16.74
N PRO A 127 -10.89 19.71 16.44
CA PRO A 127 -11.26 20.96 17.11
C PRO A 127 -12.76 21.22 17.03
N GLY A 128 -13.36 21.68 18.13
CA GLY A 128 -14.78 22.02 18.22
C GLY A 128 -15.75 20.83 18.28
N ALA A 129 -15.27 19.59 18.13
CA ALA A 129 -16.12 18.41 18.19
C ALA A 129 -16.30 17.87 19.62
N GLU A 130 -17.43 17.20 19.86
CA GLU A 130 -17.74 16.57 21.14
C GLU A 130 -17.26 15.12 21.21
N TYR A 131 -16.77 14.72 22.38
CA TYR A 131 -16.32 13.36 22.69
C TYR A 131 -16.80 12.97 24.08
N ILE A 132 -16.99 11.67 24.31
CA ILE A 132 -17.39 11.09 25.58
C ILE A 132 -16.39 10.00 25.98
N LEU A 133 -15.92 10.06 27.22
CA LEU A 133 -15.00 9.08 27.81
C LEU A 133 -15.78 8.16 28.76
N SER A 134 -15.60 6.84 28.64
CA SER A 134 -16.31 5.88 29.51
C SER A 134 -15.86 5.95 30.97
N SER A 135 -14.63 6.42 31.24
CA SER A 135 -14.10 6.65 32.58
C SER A 135 -13.95 8.13 32.91
N GLY A 136 -14.00 8.48 34.19
CA GLY A 136 -13.63 9.83 34.62
C GLY A 136 -12.11 9.99 34.66
N THR A 137 -11.61 11.20 34.44
CA THR A 137 -10.20 11.54 34.61
C THR A 137 -10.04 12.94 35.17
N GLN A 138 -9.10 13.08 36.11
CA GLN A 138 -8.77 14.37 36.69
C GLN A 138 -7.90 15.22 35.75
N VAL A 139 -7.19 14.59 34.80
CA VAL A 139 -6.30 15.30 33.87
C VAL A 139 -6.44 14.72 32.46
N LEU A 140 -7.10 15.50 31.60
CA LEU A 140 -7.11 15.35 30.15
C LEU A 140 -6.50 16.61 29.54
N CYS A 141 -5.36 16.47 28.86
CA CYS A 141 -4.63 17.54 28.20
C CYS A 141 -4.93 17.55 26.70
N PHE A 142 -5.04 18.73 26.12
CA PHE A 142 -5.19 18.96 24.69
C PHE A 142 -3.89 19.52 24.10
N TYR A 143 -3.64 19.22 22.83
CA TYR A 143 -2.42 19.60 22.13
C TYR A 143 -2.74 20.06 20.70
N ASP A 144 -1.92 20.96 20.17
CA ASP A 144 -2.00 21.43 18.80
C ASP A 144 -1.36 20.45 17.81
N GLN A 145 -1.28 20.85 16.55
CA GLN A 145 -0.73 20.04 15.45
C GLN A 145 0.76 19.70 15.56
N ASP A 146 1.50 20.43 16.40
CA ASP A 146 2.92 20.24 16.63
C ASP A 146 3.17 19.58 18.01
N MET A 147 2.11 19.00 18.60
CA MET A 147 2.10 18.32 19.90
C MET A 147 2.44 19.24 21.08
N ALA A 148 2.35 20.56 20.88
CA ALA A 148 2.48 21.52 21.97
C ALA A 148 1.15 21.58 22.74
N LYS A 149 1.23 21.58 24.07
CA LYS A 149 0.05 21.53 24.94
C LYS A 149 -0.69 22.87 24.86
N THR A 150 -1.98 22.83 24.53
CA THR A 150 -2.84 24.01 24.42
C THR A 150 -3.62 24.26 25.72
N SER A 151 -4.25 23.24 26.28
CA SER A 151 -5.14 23.37 27.43
C SER A 151 -5.33 22.03 28.16
N HIS A 152 -6.12 22.01 29.23
CA HIS A 152 -6.49 20.79 29.95
C HIS A 152 -7.85 20.93 30.64
N ILE A 153 -8.49 19.80 30.91
CA ILE A 153 -9.78 19.71 31.63
C ILE A 153 -9.77 18.52 32.61
N SER A 154 -10.73 18.52 33.52
CA SER A 154 -11.12 17.36 34.32
C SER A 154 -12.52 16.94 33.92
N ILE A 155 -12.76 15.65 33.73
CA ILE A 155 -14.05 15.12 33.28
C ILE A 155 -14.51 13.97 34.18
N SER A 156 -15.81 13.94 34.48
CA SER A 156 -16.46 12.80 35.14
C SER A 156 -16.70 11.65 34.16
N SER A 157 -16.93 10.45 34.68
CA SER A 157 -17.21 9.26 33.85
C SER A 157 -18.48 9.47 33.03
N ALA A 158 -18.44 9.03 31.77
CA ALA A 158 -19.54 9.12 30.82
C ALA A 158 -20.07 10.55 30.60
N THR A 159 -19.23 11.56 30.81
CA THR A 159 -19.57 12.96 30.53
C THR A 159 -18.95 13.37 29.19
N ALA A 160 -19.77 13.94 28.30
CA ALA A 160 -19.31 14.50 27.05
C ALA A 160 -18.53 15.81 27.29
N PHE A 161 -17.52 16.07 26.46
CA PHE A 161 -16.72 17.29 26.48
C PHE A 161 -16.46 17.76 25.05
N THR A 162 -16.28 19.06 24.88
CA THR A 162 -15.93 19.68 23.60
C THR A 162 -14.43 19.90 23.50
N VAL A 163 -13.82 19.50 22.38
CA VAL A 163 -12.41 19.76 22.11
C VAL A 163 -12.22 21.26 21.83
N PRO A 164 -11.29 21.95 22.51
CA PRO A 164 -11.02 23.36 22.25
C PRO A 164 -10.58 23.62 20.80
N GLU A 165 -10.95 24.80 20.28
CA GLU A 165 -10.48 25.23 18.97
C GLU A 165 -8.94 25.26 18.90
N GLY A 166 -8.38 24.79 17.78
CA GLY A 166 -6.93 24.67 17.60
C GLY A 166 -6.27 23.45 18.27
N SER A 167 -7.02 22.59 18.94
CA SER A 167 -6.52 21.33 19.50
C SER A 167 -6.81 20.13 18.61
N PHE A 168 -5.76 19.40 18.25
CA PHE A 168 -5.81 18.28 17.29
C PHE A 168 -5.44 16.93 17.91
N TYR A 169 -4.91 16.94 19.14
CA TYR A 169 -4.69 15.72 19.91
C TYR A 169 -5.14 15.91 21.35
N LEU A 170 -5.46 14.80 22.02
CA LEU A 170 -5.64 14.76 23.45
C LEU A 170 -4.86 13.61 24.09
N ARG A 171 -4.59 13.74 25.38
CA ARG A 171 -4.06 12.69 26.23
C ARG A 171 -4.75 12.75 27.58
N PHE A 172 -4.97 11.59 28.19
CA PHE A 172 -5.48 11.54 29.56
C PHE A 172 -4.81 10.44 30.36
N GLN A 173 -4.87 10.59 31.68
CA GLN A 173 -4.49 9.53 32.62
C GLN A 173 -5.72 8.78 33.12
N SER A 174 -5.56 7.52 33.49
CA SER A 174 -6.62 6.74 34.17
C SER A 174 -6.03 5.71 35.13
N THR A 175 -6.87 5.24 36.05
CA THR A 175 -6.55 4.28 37.12
C THR A 175 -7.84 3.55 37.54
N PRO A 176 -7.80 2.27 37.97
CA PRO A 176 -6.64 1.36 38.06
C PRO A 176 -6.18 0.82 36.69
N LEU A 177 -4.97 0.27 36.57
CA LEU A 177 -4.43 -0.28 35.31
C LEU A 177 -5.37 -1.32 34.66
N ALA A 178 -6.01 -2.17 35.46
CA ALA A 178 -6.96 -3.17 34.97
C ALA A 178 -8.20 -2.56 34.27
N ALA A 179 -8.52 -1.28 34.52
CA ALA A 179 -9.66 -0.60 33.88
C ALA A 179 -9.41 -0.27 32.40
N LYS A 180 -8.17 -0.39 31.90
CA LYS A 180 -7.83 -0.13 30.49
C LYS A 180 -8.57 -1.06 29.53
N ASP A 181 -8.90 -2.28 29.94
CA ASP A 181 -9.53 -3.28 29.07
C ASP A 181 -11.00 -2.96 28.75
N ALA A 182 -11.64 -2.05 29.49
CA ALA A 182 -13.02 -1.62 29.30
C ALA A 182 -13.16 -0.13 28.90
N LEU A 183 -12.03 0.56 28.69
CA LEU A 183 -12.02 2.00 28.46
C LEU A 183 -12.36 2.34 27.01
N MET A 184 -13.24 3.33 26.84
CA MET A 184 -13.69 3.81 25.54
C MET A 184 -13.63 5.33 25.48
N LEU A 185 -12.98 5.85 24.45
CA LEU A 185 -13.11 7.25 24.06
C LEU A 185 -13.87 7.30 22.74
N ILE A 186 -15.03 7.92 22.75
CA ILE A 186 -15.96 7.92 21.62
C ILE A 186 -16.22 9.36 21.19
N ARG A 187 -16.28 9.60 19.89
CA ARG A 187 -16.76 10.89 19.37
C ARG A 187 -18.29 10.95 19.44
N GLY A 188 -18.83 12.04 19.98
CA GLY A 188 -20.25 12.25 20.23
C GLY A 188 -20.56 12.36 21.72
N THR A 189 -21.86 12.34 22.03
CA THR A 189 -22.38 12.61 23.39
C THR A 189 -22.91 11.37 24.11
N THR A 190 -22.90 10.20 23.46
CA THR A 190 -23.45 8.95 24.01
C THR A 190 -22.47 7.79 23.84
N LEU A 191 -22.38 6.93 24.88
CA LEU A 191 -21.58 5.71 24.81
C LEU A 191 -22.39 4.57 24.16
N PRO A 192 -21.74 3.64 23.45
CA PRO A 192 -22.35 2.39 23.00
C PRO A 192 -22.97 1.57 24.14
N SER A 193 -23.98 0.77 23.81
CA SER A 193 -24.66 -0.14 24.76
C SER A 193 -23.80 -1.34 25.20
N ALA A 194 -22.63 -1.55 24.59
CA ALA A 194 -21.67 -2.58 24.94
C ALA A 194 -20.24 -2.09 24.69
N TYR A 195 -19.25 -2.69 25.38
CA TYR A 195 -17.85 -2.39 25.12
C TYR A 195 -17.50 -2.71 23.67
N ILE A 196 -16.88 -1.74 23.00
CA ILE A 196 -16.29 -1.91 21.67
C ILE A 196 -14.78 -1.77 21.75
N GLY A 197 -14.08 -2.76 21.19
CA GLY A 197 -12.62 -2.75 21.10
C GLY A 197 -12.13 -1.66 20.15
N PHE A 198 -10.88 -1.24 20.34
CA PHE A 198 -10.20 -0.31 19.44
C PHE A 198 -10.39 -0.75 17.98
N GLY A 199 -10.98 0.14 17.16
CA GLY A 199 -11.17 -0.08 15.72
C GLY A 199 -12.21 -1.15 15.30
N THR A 200 -13.01 -1.74 16.20
CA THR A 200 -14.00 -2.79 15.85
C THR A 200 -15.30 -2.24 15.23
N LEU A 201 -15.83 -2.95 14.22
CA LEU A 201 -17.09 -2.64 13.50
C LEU A 201 -18.23 -3.60 13.90
N THR A 202 -19.47 -3.12 13.99
CA THR A 202 -20.69 -3.91 14.25
C THR A 202 -21.35 -4.48 12.98
N THR A 203 -22.20 -5.49 13.12
CA THR A 203 -22.88 -6.17 11.99
C THR A 203 -23.88 -5.28 11.24
N ALA A 204 -24.44 -4.25 11.89
CA ALA A 204 -25.24 -3.22 11.20
C ALA A 204 -24.39 -2.41 10.20
N GLU A 205 -23.08 -2.32 10.43
CA GLU A 205 -22.14 -1.48 9.68
C GLU A 205 -21.60 -2.17 8.44
N VAL A 206 -21.64 -3.50 8.34
CA VAL A 206 -21.41 -4.22 7.08
C VAL A 206 -22.45 -3.82 6.02
N THR A 207 -23.67 -3.50 6.49
CA THR A 207 -24.79 -3.08 5.64
C THR A 207 -24.66 -1.60 5.23
N THR A 208 -24.12 -0.75 6.11
CA THR A 208 -23.84 0.69 5.84
C THR A 208 -22.54 0.90 5.07
N LEU A 209 -21.53 0.02 5.18
CA LEU A 209 -20.34 -0.01 4.32
C LEU A 209 -20.74 -0.19 2.85
N SER A 210 -21.76 -1.02 2.62
CA SER A 210 -22.35 -1.22 1.30
C SER A 210 -23.05 0.04 0.76
N GLN A 211 -23.47 0.96 1.64
CA GLN A 211 -24.06 2.29 1.31
C GLN A 211 -22.98 3.36 1.08
N GLY A 212 -21.87 3.38 1.84
CA GLY A 212 -20.76 4.32 1.65
C GLY A 212 -19.94 4.07 0.38
N ILE A 213 -19.79 2.80 -0.02
CA ILE A 213 -19.19 2.42 -1.32
C ILE A 213 -20.04 2.94 -2.49
N ALA A 214 -21.36 3.06 -2.33
CA ALA A 214 -22.24 3.54 -3.40
C ALA A 214 -22.11 5.05 -3.69
N TRP A 215 -21.79 5.88 -2.68
CA TRP A 215 -21.61 7.33 -2.82
C TRP A 215 -20.15 7.76 -2.98
N GLY A 216 -19.20 7.07 -2.36
CA GLY A 216 -17.76 7.28 -2.59
C GLY A 216 -17.32 6.94 -4.02
N VAL A 217 -18.11 6.11 -4.72
CA VAL A 217 -17.95 5.83 -6.15
C VAL A 217 -18.45 6.98 -7.04
N LEU A 218 -19.27 7.92 -6.54
CA LEU A 218 -19.93 8.94 -7.36
C LEU A 218 -19.37 10.38 -7.18
N ASP A 219 -18.76 10.76 -6.05
CA ASP A 219 -18.47 12.18 -5.76
C ASP A 219 -16.99 12.60 -5.59
N GLY A 220 -16.01 11.87 -6.14
CA GLY A 220 -14.65 12.45 -6.20
C GLY A 220 -13.50 11.68 -6.86
N ASN A 221 -13.67 10.39 -7.18
CA ASN A 221 -12.57 9.56 -7.72
C ASN A 221 -12.94 8.79 -9.01
N MET A 222 -14.04 9.11 -9.68
CA MET A 222 -14.39 8.52 -10.97
C MET A 222 -14.75 9.61 -12.00
N PRO A 223 -14.01 9.74 -13.12
CA PRO A 223 -14.45 10.58 -14.25
C PRO A 223 -15.85 10.21 -14.75
N VAL A 224 -16.57 11.25 -15.20
CA VAL A 224 -17.86 11.20 -15.90
C VAL A 224 -17.79 10.22 -17.08
N GLY A 225 -18.83 9.41 -17.30
CA GLY A 225 -18.98 8.58 -18.51
C GLY A 225 -18.70 7.07 -18.40
N ARG A 226 -18.87 6.42 -17.24
CA ARG A 226 -18.76 4.95 -17.08
C ARG A 226 -20.10 4.24 -17.01
N ASN A 227 -20.13 2.95 -17.35
CA ASN A 227 -21.30 2.10 -17.17
C ASN A 227 -21.53 1.72 -15.70
N LEU A 228 -22.69 2.12 -15.16
CA LEU A 228 -23.17 1.90 -13.78
C LEU A 228 -23.93 0.57 -13.61
N PHE A 229 -24.22 -0.16 -14.70
CA PHE A 229 -24.96 -1.41 -14.65
C PHE A 229 -24.03 -2.62 -14.46
N ASN A 230 -24.25 -3.37 -13.38
CA ASN A 230 -23.57 -4.65 -13.13
C ASN A 230 -24.43 -5.84 -13.60
N LYS A 231 -24.05 -6.44 -14.73
CA LYS A 231 -24.74 -7.62 -15.30
C LYS A 231 -24.66 -8.88 -14.44
N GLY A 232 -23.69 -8.99 -13.53
CA GLY A 232 -23.50 -10.16 -12.67
C GLY A 232 -24.41 -10.17 -11.43
N ALA A 233 -25.16 -9.09 -11.22
CA ALA A 233 -26.04 -8.91 -10.06
C ALA A 233 -27.52 -8.74 -10.48
N THR A 234 -27.89 -9.18 -11.68
CA THR A 234 -29.28 -9.16 -12.14
C THR A 234 -30.09 -10.24 -11.47
N LEU A 235 -31.40 -9.99 -11.37
CA LEU A 235 -32.37 -11.02 -11.04
C LEU A 235 -33.08 -11.44 -12.33
N ASP A 236 -32.63 -12.57 -12.89
CA ASP A 236 -33.12 -13.12 -14.16
C ASP A 236 -34.48 -13.83 -13.96
N ASP A 237 -35.35 -13.75 -14.97
CA ASP A 237 -36.73 -14.25 -14.98
C ASP A 237 -37.67 -13.56 -13.97
N TYR A 238 -37.36 -12.30 -13.66
CA TYR A 238 -38.21 -11.42 -12.86
C TYR A 238 -38.45 -10.09 -13.58
N ALA A 239 -39.64 -9.54 -13.38
CA ALA A 239 -40.04 -8.18 -13.71
C ALA A 239 -40.16 -7.34 -12.44
N LEU A 240 -40.14 -6.03 -12.58
CA LEU A 240 -40.26 -5.05 -11.50
C LEU A 240 -41.69 -4.47 -11.49
N SER A 241 -42.35 -4.53 -10.34
CA SER A 241 -43.65 -3.85 -10.17
C SER A 241 -43.46 -2.34 -9.98
N THR A 242 -44.54 -1.57 -10.12
CA THR A 242 -44.53 -0.13 -9.81
C THR A 242 -44.27 0.16 -8.33
N THR A 243 -44.33 -0.83 -7.44
CA THR A 243 -43.97 -0.70 -6.02
C THR A 243 -42.47 -0.89 -5.77
N GLY A 244 -41.70 -1.34 -6.77
CA GLY A 244 -40.27 -1.63 -6.65
C GLY A 244 -39.96 -3.06 -6.19
N ALA A 245 -40.99 -3.89 -6.02
CA ALA A 245 -40.84 -5.30 -5.67
C ALA A 245 -40.73 -6.16 -6.95
N PRO A 246 -39.75 -7.08 -7.03
CA PRO A 246 -39.66 -8.00 -8.15
C PRO A 246 -40.75 -9.09 -8.06
N TYR A 247 -41.29 -9.50 -9.21
CA TYR A 247 -42.19 -10.64 -9.34
C TYR A 247 -41.76 -11.53 -10.51
N ALA A 248 -42.04 -12.83 -10.43
CA ALA A 248 -41.60 -13.79 -11.45
C ALA A 248 -42.24 -13.46 -12.81
N ALA A 249 -41.41 -13.31 -13.83
CA ALA A 249 -41.81 -13.04 -15.21
C ALA A 249 -40.70 -13.50 -16.16
N ALA A 250 -40.94 -14.61 -16.86
CA ALA A 250 -39.94 -15.22 -17.74
C ALA A 250 -39.51 -14.26 -18.85
N GLY A 251 -38.20 -14.25 -19.14
CA GLY A 251 -37.62 -13.43 -20.21
C GLY A 251 -37.33 -11.97 -19.83
N TYR A 252 -37.64 -11.54 -18.61
CA TYR A 252 -37.19 -10.26 -18.05
C TYR A 252 -36.01 -10.45 -17.12
N PHE A 253 -35.22 -9.40 -16.92
CA PHE A 253 -34.35 -9.28 -15.75
C PHE A 253 -34.57 -7.94 -15.05
N VAL A 254 -34.42 -7.94 -13.73
CA VAL A 254 -34.41 -6.72 -12.91
C VAL A 254 -32.97 -6.35 -12.59
N THR A 255 -32.63 -5.08 -12.76
CA THR A 255 -31.32 -4.58 -12.35
C THR A 255 -31.12 -4.71 -10.82
N PRO A 256 -29.87 -4.77 -10.34
CA PRO A 256 -29.61 -4.47 -8.94
C PRO A 256 -30.07 -3.03 -8.61
N PHE A 257 -30.06 -2.67 -7.32
CA PHE A 257 -30.14 -1.26 -6.93
C PHE A 257 -28.90 -0.54 -7.46
N ILE A 258 -29.07 0.27 -8.49
CA ILE A 258 -28.02 1.06 -9.12
C ILE A 258 -27.93 2.39 -8.36
N PRO A 259 -26.77 2.74 -7.78
CA PRO A 259 -26.58 4.03 -7.11
C PRO A 259 -26.73 5.20 -8.07
N VAL A 260 -27.41 6.25 -7.63
CA VAL A 260 -27.59 7.49 -8.39
C VAL A 260 -27.55 8.71 -7.48
N LYS A 261 -27.04 9.82 -8.00
CA LYS A 261 -27.14 11.14 -7.38
C LYS A 261 -28.56 11.71 -7.53
N PRO A 262 -29.07 12.48 -6.56
CA PRO A 262 -30.34 13.18 -6.71
C PRO A 262 -30.22 14.30 -7.75
N ASN A 263 -31.33 14.65 -8.42
CA ASN A 263 -31.41 15.75 -9.39
C ASN A 263 -30.34 15.70 -10.50
N THR A 264 -29.91 14.50 -10.91
CA THR A 264 -28.78 14.29 -11.82
C THR A 264 -29.23 13.56 -13.09
N GLN A 265 -28.63 13.92 -14.23
CA GLN A 265 -28.94 13.35 -15.53
C GLN A 265 -28.19 12.05 -15.78
N TYR A 266 -28.91 11.07 -16.32
CA TYR A 266 -28.39 9.78 -16.76
C TYR A 266 -29.00 9.40 -18.10
N ILE A 267 -28.35 8.47 -18.80
CA ILE A 267 -28.83 7.90 -20.05
C ILE A 267 -28.58 6.39 -20.06
N ALA A 268 -29.57 5.61 -20.52
CA ALA A 268 -29.49 4.16 -20.58
C ALA A 268 -29.59 3.64 -22.03
N SER A 269 -28.85 2.57 -22.36
CA SER A 269 -28.85 1.98 -23.71
C SER A 269 -30.08 1.12 -24.02
N SER A 270 -30.95 0.85 -23.04
CA SER A 270 -32.19 0.09 -23.24
C SER A 270 -33.38 0.78 -22.59
N ALA A 271 -34.54 0.59 -23.19
CA ALA A 271 -35.79 1.08 -22.66
C ALA A 271 -36.25 0.21 -21.48
N SER A 272 -36.97 0.82 -20.55
CA SER A 272 -37.63 0.12 -19.46
C SER A 272 -39.04 0.67 -19.23
N GLY A 273 -40.02 -0.23 -19.24
CA GLY A 273 -41.41 0.09 -18.95
C GLY A 273 -41.70 0.30 -17.46
N VAL A 274 -40.79 -0.08 -16.56
CA VAL A 274 -40.91 0.16 -15.12
C VAL A 274 -39.55 0.45 -14.52
N VAL A 275 -39.41 1.67 -14.01
CA VAL A 275 -38.23 2.20 -13.32
C VAL A 275 -38.70 2.73 -11.97
N VAL A 276 -38.01 2.39 -10.90
CA VAL A 276 -38.36 2.83 -9.55
C VAL A 276 -37.14 3.46 -8.90
N TYR A 277 -37.30 4.67 -8.38
CA TYR A 277 -36.29 5.38 -7.59
C TYR A 277 -36.55 5.17 -6.11
N PHE A 278 -35.47 5.05 -5.34
CA PHE A 278 -35.52 4.80 -3.92
C PHE A 278 -34.62 5.76 -3.16
N ASP A 279 -34.98 6.01 -1.91
CA ASP A 279 -34.14 6.74 -0.96
C ASP A 279 -33.01 5.86 -0.39
N ILE A 280 -32.24 6.42 0.54
CA ILE A 280 -31.11 5.72 1.18
C ILE A 280 -31.53 4.43 1.91
N ASN A 281 -32.78 4.36 2.37
CA ASN A 281 -33.35 3.23 3.09
C ASN A 281 -34.01 2.21 2.14
N LYS A 282 -33.84 2.37 0.81
CA LYS A 282 -34.51 1.59 -0.23
C LYS A 282 -36.04 1.70 -0.17
N THR A 283 -36.55 2.78 0.41
CA THR A 283 -37.97 3.10 0.36
C THR A 283 -38.27 3.77 -0.98
N LYS A 284 -39.35 3.36 -1.64
CA LYS A 284 -39.75 3.92 -2.93
C LYS A 284 -40.01 5.43 -2.78
N ILE A 285 -39.43 6.22 -3.69
CA ILE A 285 -39.73 7.64 -3.88
C ILE A 285 -40.78 7.79 -4.98
N LEU A 286 -40.46 7.34 -6.20
CA LEU A 286 -41.36 7.38 -7.34
C LEU A 286 -41.03 6.30 -8.36
N ASN A 287 -41.94 6.08 -9.30
CA ASN A 287 -41.69 5.22 -10.46
C ASN A 287 -41.96 5.95 -11.79
N THR A 288 -41.27 5.56 -12.85
CA THR A 288 -41.33 6.14 -14.19
C THR A 288 -41.03 5.09 -15.26
N THR A 289 -40.87 5.53 -16.51
CA THR A 289 -40.35 4.77 -17.65
C THR A 289 -39.07 5.40 -18.19
N ILE A 290 -38.16 4.61 -18.77
CA ILE A 290 -36.99 5.11 -19.51
C ILE A 290 -37.12 4.69 -20.97
N ALA A 291 -36.89 5.61 -21.90
CA ALA A 291 -36.72 5.30 -23.31
C ALA A 291 -35.23 5.05 -23.62
N ALA A 292 -34.95 4.10 -24.53
CA ALA A 292 -33.59 3.77 -24.92
C ALA A 292 -32.88 5.00 -25.51
N GLY A 293 -31.65 5.28 -25.09
CA GLY A 293 -30.85 6.38 -25.61
C GLY A 293 -31.38 7.78 -25.30
N THR A 294 -32.33 7.90 -24.36
CA THR A 294 -32.90 9.20 -23.96
C THR A 294 -32.44 9.54 -22.54
N VAL A 295 -32.10 10.81 -22.31
CA VAL A 295 -31.69 11.32 -20.99
C VAL A 295 -32.88 11.34 -20.05
N PHE A 296 -32.66 10.94 -18.80
CA PHE A 296 -33.60 11.07 -17.69
C PHE A 296 -32.93 11.69 -16.47
N THR A 297 -33.71 12.41 -15.67
CA THR A 297 -33.22 13.06 -14.44
C THR A 297 -33.78 12.34 -13.23
N THR A 298 -32.91 12.02 -12.28
CA THR A 298 -33.33 11.43 -11.00
C THR A 298 -34.05 12.46 -10.14
N PRO A 299 -35.08 12.07 -9.36
CA PRO A 299 -35.80 13.00 -8.50
C PRO A 299 -34.98 13.38 -7.26
N SER A 300 -35.41 14.44 -6.57
CA SER A 300 -34.82 14.84 -5.29
C SER A 300 -34.89 13.69 -4.27
N GLY A 301 -33.82 13.51 -3.51
CA GLY A 301 -33.70 12.43 -2.52
C GLY A 301 -33.46 11.04 -3.09
N ALA A 302 -33.43 10.86 -4.43
CA ALA A 302 -33.08 9.58 -5.04
C ALA A 302 -31.63 9.20 -4.76
N VAL A 303 -31.48 7.97 -4.27
CA VAL A 303 -30.20 7.35 -3.94
C VAL A 303 -29.98 6.10 -4.77
N TYR A 304 -31.05 5.38 -5.09
CA TYR A 304 -30.98 4.21 -5.94
C TYR A 304 -32.03 4.27 -7.04
N VAL A 305 -31.73 3.61 -8.16
CA VAL A 305 -32.70 3.26 -9.18
C VAL A 305 -32.69 1.75 -9.41
N ARG A 306 -33.86 1.16 -9.65
CA ARG A 306 -33.99 -0.18 -10.24
C ARG A 306 -34.93 -0.12 -11.42
N PHE A 307 -34.67 -0.94 -12.42
CA PHE A 307 -35.58 -1.07 -13.55
C PHE A 307 -35.55 -2.46 -14.15
N GLN A 308 -36.55 -2.77 -14.96
CA GLN A 308 -36.65 -4.06 -15.66
C GLN A 308 -36.27 -3.93 -17.14
N VAL A 309 -35.70 -4.97 -17.72
CA VAL A 309 -35.42 -5.03 -19.16
C VAL A 309 -35.86 -6.39 -19.70
N TYR A 310 -36.50 -6.38 -20.88
CA TYR A 310 -36.92 -7.60 -21.57
C TYR A 310 -35.78 -8.15 -22.44
N GLY A 311 -35.63 -9.47 -22.47
CA GLY A 311 -34.60 -10.19 -23.18
C GLY A 311 -33.35 -10.39 -22.32
N LEU A 312 -33.14 -11.61 -21.83
CA LEU A 312 -31.99 -11.97 -20.98
C LEU A 312 -30.64 -11.70 -21.66
N SER A 313 -30.57 -11.70 -22.99
CA SER A 313 -29.36 -11.35 -23.75
C SER A 313 -29.02 -9.87 -23.70
N ALA A 314 -30.00 -8.98 -23.48
CA ALA A 314 -29.80 -7.53 -23.42
C ALA A 314 -28.91 -7.10 -22.24
N LYS A 315 -28.77 -7.93 -21.19
CA LYS A 315 -27.83 -7.70 -20.08
C LYS A 315 -26.36 -7.65 -20.52
N ASN A 316 -26.02 -8.21 -21.68
CA ASN A 316 -24.65 -8.19 -22.20
C ASN A 316 -24.27 -6.86 -22.86
N THR A 317 -25.26 -6.00 -23.17
CA THR A 317 -25.07 -4.73 -23.87
C THR A 317 -25.70 -3.54 -23.14
N LEU A 318 -26.36 -3.78 -22.01
CA LEU A 318 -26.99 -2.73 -21.21
C LEU A 318 -25.93 -1.83 -20.59
N MET A 319 -26.12 -0.52 -20.78
CA MET A 319 -25.34 0.52 -20.16
C MET A 319 -26.26 1.55 -19.53
N MET A 320 -25.87 2.07 -18.38
CA MET A 320 -26.41 3.29 -17.81
C MET A 320 -25.24 4.18 -17.41
N VAL A 321 -25.20 5.42 -17.89
CA VAL A 321 -24.08 6.34 -17.64
C VAL A 321 -24.61 7.69 -17.13
N GLU A 322 -23.84 8.36 -16.29
CA GLU A 322 -24.10 9.76 -15.88
C GLU A 322 -23.79 10.70 -17.04
N GLY A 323 -24.70 11.64 -17.31
CA GLY A 323 -24.59 12.63 -18.38
C GLY A 323 -25.65 12.52 -19.47
N SER A 324 -25.38 13.15 -20.62
CA SER A 324 -26.36 13.41 -21.67
C SER A 324 -26.21 12.56 -22.95
N ALA A 325 -25.17 11.73 -23.06
CA ALA A 325 -24.90 10.92 -24.25
C ALA A 325 -24.34 9.53 -23.89
N LEU A 326 -24.71 8.52 -24.68
CA LEU A 326 -24.13 7.19 -24.56
C LEU A 326 -22.74 7.14 -25.23
N PRO A 327 -21.81 6.32 -24.70
CA PRO A 327 -20.54 6.03 -25.38
C PRO A 327 -20.74 5.39 -26.76
N ALA A 328 -19.81 5.64 -27.68
CA ALA A 328 -19.85 5.12 -29.06
C ALA A 328 -19.73 3.58 -29.16
N SER A 329 -19.34 2.90 -28.07
CA SER A 329 -19.23 1.43 -27.99
C SER A 329 -19.61 0.96 -26.59
N TYR A 330 -19.95 -0.32 -26.45
CA TYR A 330 -20.32 -0.91 -25.17
C TYR A 330 -19.17 -0.82 -24.16
N LEU A 331 -19.49 -0.30 -22.96
CA LEU A 331 -18.59 -0.28 -21.81
C LEU A 331 -19.01 -1.36 -20.81
N SER A 332 -18.05 -2.15 -20.35
CA SER A 332 -18.26 -3.04 -19.21
C SER A 332 -18.47 -2.23 -17.93
N PHE A 333 -19.16 -2.80 -16.94
CA PHE A 333 -19.37 -2.18 -15.63
C PHE A 333 -18.05 -1.61 -15.07
N GLY A 334 -18.05 -0.32 -14.74
CA GLY A 334 -16.87 0.38 -14.20
C GLY A 334 -15.76 0.77 -15.20
N ALA A 335 -15.86 0.41 -16.49
CA ALA A 335 -14.88 0.79 -17.52
C ALA A 335 -15.07 2.26 -17.99
N PRO A 336 -14.03 3.11 -18.02
CA PRO A 336 -14.10 4.48 -18.55
C PRO A 336 -13.92 4.54 -20.08
N THR A 337 -14.27 5.69 -20.69
CA THR A 337 -14.12 5.94 -22.15
C THR A 337 -12.67 6.19 -22.56
N SER A 338 -12.31 5.77 -23.77
CA SER A 338 -10.94 5.75 -24.31
C SER A 338 -10.32 7.11 -24.64
N THR A 339 -10.97 8.22 -24.27
CA THR A 339 -10.54 9.59 -24.64
C THR A 339 -10.07 10.42 -23.43
N TYR A 340 -10.15 9.89 -22.21
CA TYR A 340 -9.70 10.59 -21.00
C TYR A 340 -8.57 9.79 -20.33
N VAL A 341 -7.34 10.23 -20.60
CA VAL A 341 -6.08 9.55 -20.30
C VAL A 341 -5.78 9.60 -18.79
N ASP A 342 -6.06 8.52 -18.07
CA ASP A 342 -5.63 8.30 -16.67
C ASP A 342 -4.37 7.43 -16.56
N THR A 343 -3.39 7.67 -17.44
CA THR A 343 -2.00 7.24 -17.19
C THR A 343 -1.12 8.39 -16.74
N GLN A 344 -1.42 9.64 -17.14
CA GLN A 344 -0.64 10.84 -16.77
C GLN A 344 -1.10 11.47 -15.44
N ALA A 345 -2.41 11.46 -15.15
CA ALA A 345 -2.93 11.96 -13.87
C ALA A 345 -2.62 10.97 -12.72
N LEU A 346 -2.81 9.66 -12.95
CA LEU A 346 -2.40 8.61 -12.01
C LEU A 346 -0.88 8.58 -11.76
N SER A 347 -0.05 8.96 -12.74
CA SER A 347 1.41 9.02 -12.58
C SER A 347 1.85 10.24 -11.76
N VAL A 348 1.20 11.39 -11.93
CA VAL A 348 1.44 12.61 -11.11
C VAL A 348 0.87 12.46 -9.70
N ALA A 349 -0.33 11.89 -9.57
CA ALA A 349 -0.91 11.56 -8.28
C ALA A 349 -0.04 10.53 -7.55
N ARG A 350 0.54 9.54 -8.25
CA ARG A 350 1.57 8.66 -7.68
C ARG A 350 2.85 9.40 -7.32
N SER A 351 3.37 10.31 -8.15
CA SER A 351 4.62 11.01 -7.84
C SER A 351 4.48 11.94 -6.64
N VAL A 352 3.34 12.62 -6.50
CA VAL A 352 3.02 13.48 -5.36
C VAL A 352 2.66 12.65 -4.12
N ALA A 353 1.95 11.52 -4.27
CA ALA A 353 1.70 10.61 -3.15
C ALA A 353 2.99 9.89 -2.69
N LEU A 354 3.90 9.52 -3.60
CA LEU A 354 5.21 8.97 -3.27
C LEU A 354 6.13 10.02 -2.63
N SER A 355 6.02 11.30 -3.00
CA SER A 355 6.80 12.38 -2.40
C SER A 355 6.27 12.84 -1.04
N LEU A 356 4.97 12.67 -0.80
CA LEU A 356 4.30 12.88 0.49
C LEU A 356 4.46 11.69 1.43
N GLN A 357 4.84 10.52 0.91
CA GLN A 357 5.24 9.37 1.72
C GLN A 357 6.68 9.61 2.24
N LYS A 358 6.85 9.66 3.56
CA LYS A 358 8.17 9.65 4.25
C LYS A 358 8.87 8.28 4.12
N VAL A 359 8.94 7.76 2.90
CA VAL A 359 9.29 6.37 2.59
C VAL A 359 10.31 6.36 1.48
N VAL A 360 11.50 5.81 1.77
CA VAL A 360 12.57 5.73 0.77
C VAL A 360 12.28 4.58 -0.19
N VAL A 361 12.17 4.87 -1.49
CA VAL A 361 11.83 3.90 -2.55
C VAL A 361 12.94 3.86 -3.61
N ASN A 362 13.17 2.71 -4.25
CA ASN A 362 14.01 2.65 -5.46
C ASN A 362 13.13 2.84 -6.71
N LEU A 363 13.45 3.90 -7.47
CA LEU A 363 12.79 4.34 -8.69
C LEU A 363 13.20 3.52 -9.93
N TYR A 364 14.29 2.76 -9.83
CA TYR A 364 14.86 2.04 -10.96
C TYR A 364 14.43 0.57 -11.01
N ASN A 365 13.82 0.16 -12.13
CA ASN A 365 13.51 -1.23 -12.45
C ASN A 365 14.59 -1.82 -13.36
N SER A 366 15.32 -2.84 -12.88
CA SER A 366 16.37 -3.52 -13.65
C SER A 366 15.83 -4.27 -14.86
N GLU A 367 14.61 -4.82 -14.80
CA GLU A 367 13.97 -5.54 -15.90
C GLU A 367 13.68 -4.65 -17.12
N LEU A 368 13.58 -3.33 -16.91
CA LEU A 368 13.30 -2.34 -17.95
C LEU A 368 14.56 -1.61 -18.43
N ALA A 369 15.74 -2.04 -17.98
CA ALA A 369 17.00 -1.47 -18.41
C ALA A 369 17.24 -1.75 -19.90
N GLN A 370 17.64 -0.71 -20.64
CA GLN A 370 18.02 -0.86 -22.04
C GLN A 370 19.52 -1.12 -22.11
N LEU A 371 19.89 -2.39 -22.30
CA LEU A 371 21.29 -2.81 -22.41
C LEU A 371 21.93 -2.23 -23.67
N ASN A 372 23.24 -2.02 -23.61
CA ASN A 372 24.06 -1.43 -24.69
C ASN A 372 23.48 -0.14 -25.26
N THR A 373 23.00 0.75 -24.38
CA THR A 373 22.29 1.98 -24.76
C THR A 373 22.83 3.19 -23.98
N ALA A 374 23.02 4.30 -24.70
CA ALA A 374 23.37 5.61 -24.18
C ALA A 374 22.17 6.58 -24.21
N VAL A 375 22.21 7.62 -23.38
CA VAL A 375 21.21 8.69 -23.32
C VAL A 375 21.87 10.00 -23.76
N SER A 376 21.25 10.76 -24.65
CA SER A 376 21.72 12.09 -25.06
C SER A 376 21.19 13.17 -24.12
N TYR A 377 22.08 13.93 -23.48
CA TYR A 377 21.66 15.08 -22.68
C TYR A 377 21.10 16.23 -23.54
N GLN A 378 21.46 16.35 -24.82
CA GLN A 378 20.96 17.44 -25.67
C GLN A 378 19.53 17.22 -26.16
N THR A 379 19.12 15.96 -26.33
CA THR A 379 17.84 15.62 -27.00
C THR A 379 16.93 14.74 -26.16
N GLY A 380 17.44 14.11 -25.09
CA GLY A 380 16.74 13.08 -24.33
C GLY A 380 16.51 11.77 -25.10
N GLY A 381 17.02 11.66 -26.33
CA GLY A 381 16.98 10.44 -27.13
C GLY A 381 17.94 9.37 -26.62
N VAL A 382 17.76 8.14 -27.10
CA VAL A 382 18.67 7.02 -26.84
C VAL A 382 19.39 6.58 -28.11
N SER A 383 20.61 6.06 -27.95
CA SER A 383 21.41 5.52 -29.06
C SER A 383 22.18 4.28 -28.61
N ALA A 384 22.58 3.43 -29.56
CA ALA A 384 23.35 2.23 -29.25
C ALA A 384 24.75 2.60 -28.74
N LYS A 385 25.15 2.01 -27.60
CA LYS A 385 26.48 2.18 -27.00
C LYS A 385 26.87 0.96 -26.16
N SER A 386 27.84 0.18 -26.65
CA SER A 386 28.33 -1.02 -25.96
C SER A 386 28.91 -0.70 -24.57
N GLY A 387 28.61 -1.56 -23.60
CA GLY A 387 29.11 -1.47 -22.22
C GLY A 387 28.35 -0.50 -21.31
N TYR A 388 27.31 0.15 -21.82
CA TYR A 388 26.40 1.01 -21.06
C TYR A 388 25.00 0.43 -21.03
N PHE A 389 24.21 0.78 -20.01
CA PHE A 389 22.76 0.61 -20.05
C PHE A 389 22.07 1.93 -19.73
N ALA A 390 20.93 2.18 -20.39
CA ALA A 390 20.07 3.31 -20.07
C ALA A 390 18.97 2.83 -19.11
N THR A 391 18.72 3.61 -18.07
CA THR A 391 17.56 3.37 -17.20
C THR A 391 16.26 3.46 -18.00
N PRO A 392 15.13 2.92 -17.51
CA PRO A 392 13.83 3.40 -17.96
C PRO A 392 13.67 4.90 -17.65
N LYS A 393 12.62 5.54 -18.19
CA LYS A 393 12.18 6.83 -17.66
C LYS A 393 11.63 6.59 -16.26
N MET A 394 12.32 7.12 -15.25
CA MET A 394 12.00 6.98 -13.84
C MET A 394 11.28 8.25 -13.38
N MET A 395 10.18 8.10 -12.63
CA MET A 395 9.44 9.27 -12.16
C MET A 395 10.19 10.02 -11.08
N VAL A 396 10.17 11.34 -11.16
CA VAL A 396 10.78 12.26 -10.20
C VAL A 396 9.84 13.41 -9.89
N VAL A 397 10.06 14.07 -8.76
CA VAL A 397 9.21 15.15 -8.27
C VAL A 397 9.80 16.49 -8.72
N PRO A 398 9.05 17.32 -9.46
CA PRO A 398 9.52 18.66 -9.82
C PRO A 398 9.94 19.46 -8.59
N GLY A 399 11.11 20.10 -8.66
CA GLY A 399 11.64 20.94 -7.58
C GLY A 399 12.29 20.18 -6.41
N ASP A 400 12.30 18.85 -6.42
CA ASP A 400 12.90 18.01 -5.38
C ASP A 400 14.30 17.49 -5.78
N TYR A 401 14.80 16.45 -5.10
CA TYR A 401 16.08 15.78 -5.35
C TYR A 401 15.91 14.28 -5.55
N PHE A 402 16.91 13.66 -6.17
CA PHE A 402 17.12 12.22 -6.12
C PHE A 402 18.59 11.90 -5.89
N VAL A 403 18.89 10.70 -5.40
CA VAL A 403 20.26 10.17 -5.24
C VAL A 403 20.37 8.85 -5.99
N SER A 404 21.52 8.62 -6.65
CA SER A 404 21.84 7.35 -7.28
C SER A 404 23.13 6.78 -6.69
N ASN A 405 23.16 5.48 -6.39
CA ASN A 405 24.36 4.82 -5.84
C ASN A 405 25.51 4.69 -6.87
N TYR A 406 25.22 4.90 -8.15
CA TYR A 406 26.21 5.01 -9.22
C TYR A 406 26.09 6.33 -9.97
N GLY A 407 27.23 6.81 -10.49
CA GLY A 407 27.32 8.02 -11.28
C GLY A 407 26.93 7.83 -12.75
N SER A 408 26.66 8.94 -13.43
CA SER A 408 26.35 8.96 -14.86
C SER A 408 27.06 10.12 -15.58
N GLY A 409 27.60 9.84 -16.77
CA GLY A 409 28.16 10.87 -17.65
C GLY A 409 27.11 11.64 -18.45
N SER A 410 25.87 11.13 -18.57
CA SER A 410 24.82 11.78 -19.35
C SER A 410 23.42 11.30 -18.97
N GLY A 411 22.49 12.23 -18.84
CA GLY A 411 21.07 11.97 -18.66
C GLY A 411 20.19 13.12 -19.11
N ALA A 412 18.88 12.92 -18.99
CA ALA A 412 17.87 13.89 -19.37
C ALA A 412 16.64 13.81 -18.45
N PHE A 413 15.98 14.95 -18.31
CA PHE A 413 14.66 15.11 -17.71
C PHE A 413 13.59 15.24 -18.78
N TYR A 414 12.37 14.82 -18.46
CA TYR A 414 11.22 14.85 -19.38
C TYR A 414 10.00 15.45 -18.69
N ARG A 415 9.15 16.08 -19.49
CA ARG A 415 7.84 16.60 -19.08
C ARG A 415 6.84 15.45 -18.89
N LEU A 416 5.66 15.80 -18.38
CA LEU A 416 4.59 14.84 -18.10
C LEU A 416 4.13 14.04 -19.34
N ASP A 417 4.13 14.68 -20.51
CA ASP A 417 3.81 14.03 -21.80
C ASP A 417 4.97 13.16 -22.35
N GLY A 418 6.07 13.05 -21.60
CA GLY A 418 7.25 12.29 -21.97
C GLY A 418 8.19 13.03 -22.93
N THR A 419 7.91 14.28 -23.28
CA THR A 419 8.77 15.11 -24.13
C THR A 419 10.02 15.60 -23.39
N PHE A 420 11.10 15.84 -24.12
CA PHE A 420 12.36 16.30 -23.53
C PHE A 420 12.19 17.64 -22.80
N HIS A 421 12.68 17.71 -21.57
CA HIS A 421 12.67 18.93 -20.77
C HIS A 421 14.06 19.59 -20.77
N SER A 422 15.06 18.89 -20.24
CA SER A 422 16.43 19.39 -20.12
C SER A 422 17.44 18.25 -19.98
N GLY A 423 18.69 18.51 -20.34
CA GLY A 423 19.80 17.57 -20.18
C GLY A 423 20.60 17.77 -18.91
N PHE A 424 21.33 16.74 -18.51
CA PHE A 424 22.41 16.88 -17.53
C PHE A 424 23.61 15.98 -17.83
N GLN A 425 24.74 16.37 -17.28
CA GLN A 425 26.00 15.64 -17.32
C GLN A 425 26.59 15.56 -15.91
N ASN A 426 27.54 14.64 -15.69
CA ASN A 426 28.31 14.50 -14.45
C ASN A 426 27.44 14.26 -13.19
N LEU A 427 26.50 13.32 -13.26
CA LEU A 427 25.84 12.82 -12.05
C LEU A 427 26.87 12.08 -11.21
N VAL A 428 27.13 12.58 -10.01
CA VAL A 428 28.08 12.00 -9.05
C VAL A 428 27.39 10.93 -8.22
N ALA A 429 28.05 9.77 -8.05
CA ALA A 429 27.52 8.69 -7.24
C ALA A 429 27.33 9.13 -5.78
N ASN A 430 26.22 8.73 -5.18
CA ASN A 430 25.84 9.00 -3.80
C ASN A 430 25.67 10.48 -3.42
N THR A 431 25.53 11.36 -4.41
CA THR A 431 25.31 12.80 -4.20
C THR A 431 23.91 13.19 -4.66
N PRO A 432 23.18 14.03 -3.91
CA PRO A 432 21.88 14.56 -4.32
C PRO A 432 21.95 15.31 -5.64
N PHE A 433 21.00 15.03 -6.52
CA PHE A 433 20.85 15.65 -7.81
C PHE A 433 19.50 16.36 -7.88
N SER A 434 19.50 17.66 -8.17
CA SER A 434 18.28 18.49 -8.19
C SER A 434 17.42 18.18 -9.41
N VAL A 435 16.11 18.04 -9.21
CA VAL A 435 15.10 17.88 -10.24
C VAL A 435 14.57 19.26 -10.64
N PRO A 436 14.67 19.68 -11.92
CA PRO A 436 14.11 20.95 -12.36
C PRO A 436 12.59 21.04 -12.16
N GLU A 437 12.08 22.25 -11.98
CA GLU A 437 10.63 22.51 -12.04
C GLU A 437 10.04 22.02 -13.37
N ASN A 438 8.82 21.48 -13.34
CA ASN A 438 8.13 20.86 -14.48
C ASN A 438 8.84 19.63 -15.13
N ALA A 439 9.85 19.05 -14.49
CA ALA A 439 10.42 17.76 -14.87
C ALA A 439 9.80 16.61 -14.05
N TYR A 440 9.11 15.69 -14.72
CA TYR A 440 8.35 14.60 -14.08
C TYR A 440 9.01 13.23 -14.27
N TYR A 441 9.94 13.12 -15.22
CA TYR A 441 10.73 11.90 -15.40
C TYR A 441 12.21 12.24 -15.55
N VAL A 442 13.06 11.31 -15.13
CA VAL A 442 14.50 11.31 -15.35
C VAL A 442 14.93 10.02 -16.04
N ARG A 443 15.94 10.11 -16.90
CA ARG A 443 16.59 8.96 -17.52
C ARG A 443 18.08 9.23 -17.62
N PHE A 444 18.91 8.25 -17.33
CA PHE A 444 20.35 8.39 -17.52
C PHE A 444 21.03 7.06 -17.89
N GLN A 445 22.28 7.16 -18.35
CA GLN A 445 23.09 5.99 -18.70
C GLN A 445 24.06 5.60 -17.59
N VAL A 446 24.33 4.32 -17.41
CA VAL A 446 25.33 3.82 -16.45
C VAL A 446 26.32 2.91 -17.16
N TYR A 447 27.61 3.07 -16.85
CA TYR A 447 28.68 2.22 -17.38
C TYR A 447 28.81 0.93 -16.58
N ASN A 448 29.12 -0.16 -17.28
CA ASN A 448 29.27 -1.54 -16.81
C ASN A 448 27.93 -2.25 -16.56
N LEU A 449 27.66 -3.28 -17.37
CA LEU A 449 26.42 -4.07 -17.33
C LEU A 449 26.27 -4.92 -16.06
N THR A 450 27.35 -5.17 -15.30
CA THR A 450 27.24 -5.89 -14.01
C THR A 450 26.49 -5.09 -12.94
N ARG A 451 26.23 -3.79 -13.18
CA ARG A 451 25.53 -2.89 -12.25
C ARG A 451 24.02 -2.83 -12.51
N VAL A 452 23.52 -3.55 -13.50
CA VAL A 452 22.09 -3.53 -13.87
C VAL A 452 21.20 -3.94 -12.70
N GLU A 453 21.59 -4.94 -11.92
CA GLU A 453 20.77 -5.43 -10.78
C GLU A 453 21.03 -4.71 -9.46
N SER A 454 22.11 -3.93 -9.37
CA SER A 454 22.52 -3.24 -8.15
C SER A 454 22.34 -1.72 -8.20
N LEU A 455 21.87 -1.17 -9.32
CA LEU A 455 21.57 0.25 -9.42
C LEU A 455 20.37 0.60 -8.53
N MET A 456 20.55 1.63 -7.71
CA MET A 456 19.54 2.16 -6.83
C MET A 456 19.44 3.66 -7.04
N VAL A 457 18.22 4.13 -7.32
CA VAL A 457 17.90 5.54 -7.52
C VAL A 457 16.75 5.88 -6.60
N THR A 458 16.96 6.75 -5.62
CA THR A 458 15.96 7.05 -4.59
C THR A 458 15.61 8.53 -4.56
N PRO A 459 14.35 8.91 -4.26
CA PRO A 459 13.99 10.32 -4.07
C PRO A 459 14.62 10.88 -2.78
N GLY A 460 14.76 12.20 -2.72
CA GLY A 460 15.31 12.94 -1.59
C GLY A 460 16.82 13.19 -1.68
N GLN A 461 17.41 13.58 -0.55
CA GLN A 461 18.79 14.09 -0.46
C GLN A 461 19.78 13.14 0.21
N ALA A 462 19.40 11.89 0.51
CA ALA A 462 20.27 10.96 1.22
C ALA A 462 20.28 9.56 0.63
N ILE A 463 21.47 8.96 0.65
CA ILE A 463 21.78 7.54 0.82
C ILE A 463 20.89 6.71 1.75
N PRO A 464 19.85 5.94 1.35
CA PRO A 464 19.32 4.92 2.27
C PRO A 464 20.37 3.88 2.66
N ALA A 465 20.29 3.38 3.90
CA ALA A 465 21.13 2.29 4.34
C ALA A 465 20.73 0.98 3.64
N GLY A 466 21.66 0.37 2.91
CA GLY A 466 21.43 -0.87 2.18
C GLY A 466 20.76 -0.68 0.81
N PHE A 467 20.60 -1.78 0.08
CA PHE A 467 19.97 -1.79 -1.24
C PHE A 467 18.45 -1.96 -1.12
N ILE A 468 17.69 -1.08 -1.79
CA ILE A 468 16.23 -1.15 -1.89
C ILE A 468 15.87 -1.62 -3.31
N PRO A 469 15.11 -2.71 -3.50
CA PRO A 469 14.67 -3.15 -4.83
C PRO A 469 13.57 -2.25 -5.41
N PHE A 470 13.37 -2.31 -6.73
CA PHE A 470 12.34 -1.54 -7.44
C PHE A 470 10.95 -1.71 -6.81
N GLY A 471 10.25 -0.60 -6.57
CA GLY A 471 8.88 -0.62 -6.06
C GLY A 471 8.73 -0.95 -4.58
N GLY A 472 9.82 -1.11 -3.82
CA GLY A 472 9.77 -1.26 -2.38
C GLY A 472 9.24 0.01 -1.70
N GLN A 473 8.00 -0.03 -1.21
CA GLN A 473 7.48 0.89 -0.20
C GLN A 473 7.78 0.30 1.18
N THR A 474 8.10 1.12 2.17
CA THR A 474 8.24 0.70 3.57
C THR A 474 6.87 0.31 4.17
N GLN A 475 6.29 -0.80 3.73
CA GLN A 475 6.15 -1.85 4.74
C GLN A 475 7.54 -2.45 4.79
N GLU A 476 8.25 -2.20 5.89
CA GLU A 476 9.39 -3.04 6.21
C GLU A 476 8.83 -4.48 6.18
N LEU A 477 9.16 -5.24 5.13
CA LEU A 477 8.83 -6.65 5.12
C LEU A 477 9.45 -7.23 6.41
N PRO A 478 8.81 -8.21 7.07
CA PRO A 478 9.23 -8.63 8.42
C PRO A 478 10.73 -8.98 8.55
N TRP A 479 11.37 -9.29 7.41
CA TRP A 479 12.76 -9.66 7.29
C TRP A 479 13.59 -8.71 6.39
N GLN A 480 13.14 -7.47 6.21
CA GLN A 480 13.81 -6.47 5.37
C GLN A 480 15.27 -6.28 5.80
N GLY A 481 16.20 -6.42 4.85
CA GLY A 481 17.64 -6.26 5.08
C GLY A 481 18.29 -7.38 5.90
N LYS A 482 17.52 -8.37 6.39
CA LYS A 482 18.05 -9.53 7.10
C LYS A 482 18.78 -10.47 6.15
N LYS A 483 19.90 -11.02 6.61
CA LYS A 483 20.81 -11.86 5.82
C LYS A 483 20.46 -13.33 5.97
N ARG A 484 20.13 -13.99 4.86
CA ARG A 484 19.77 -15.41 4.79
C ARG A 484 20.91 -16.25 4.21
N ILE A 485 21.26 -17.35 4.85
CA ILE A 485 22.06 -18.42 4.22
C ILE A 485 21.10 -19.51 3.73
N ASP A 486 21.28 -19.94 2.49
CA ASP A 486 20.54 -21.04 1.88
C ASP A 486 21.40 -22.31 1.85
N LEU A 487 21.01 -23.33 2.60
CA LEU A 487 21.60 -24.66 2.59
C LEU A 487 20.72 -25.60 1.76
N GLY A 488 21.33 -26.45 0.93
CA GLY A 488 20.54 -27.44 0.22
C GLY A 488 21.28 -28.21 -0.85
N ASP A 489 20.52 -28.74 -1.80
CA ASP A 489 21.02 -29.59 -2.87
C ASP A 489 21.10 -28.85 -4.23
N SER A 490 20.93 -29.58 -5.34
CA SER A 490 20.90 -29.02 -6.69
C SER A 490 19.79 -27.99 -6.91
N ILE A 491 18.66 -28.10 -6.20
CA ILE A 491 17.55 -27.14 -6.29
C ILE A 491 17.98 -25.79 -5.71
N THR A 492 18.65 -25.81 -4.56
CA THR A 492 19.23 -24.62 -3.92
C THR A 492 20.40 -24.06 -4.72
N ASN A 493 21.28 -24.92 -5.26
CA ASN A 493 22.38 -24.51 -6.13
C ASN A 493 21.88 -23.76 -7.38
N THR A 494 20.80 -24.26 -7.99
CA THR A 494 20.16 -23.61 -9.15
C THR A 494 19.52 -22.28 -8.76
N GLY A 495 18.92 -22.21 -7.56
CA GLY A 495 18.53 -20.94 -6.95
C GLY A 495 17.29 -20.25 -7.55
N ASN A 496 16.48 -20.96 -8.36
CA ASN A 496 15.29 -20.37 -9.01
C ASN A 496 14.25 -19.78 -8.04
N PHE A 497 14.28 -20.18 -6.76
CA PHE A 497 13.41 -19.59 -5.72
C PHE A 497 14.05 -18.40 -4.99
N ILE A 498 15.37 -18.19 -5.05
CA ILE A 498 16.10 -17.24 -4.21
C ILE A 498 15.69 -15.80 -4.49
N ALA A 499 15.68 -15.38 -5.76
CA ALA A 499 15.30 -14.02 -6.14
C ALA A 499 13.82 -13.70 -5.84
N PRO A 500 12.85 -14.57 -6.20
CA PRO A 500 11.47 -14.42 -5.74
C PRO A 500 11.33 -14.39 -4.22
N LEU A 501 12.07 -15.22 -3.49
CA LEU A 501 12.01 -15.27 -2.03
C LEU A 501 12.51 -13.97 -1.39
N ASN A 502 13.62 -13.42 -1.89
CA ASN A 502 14.12 -12.12 -1.46
C ASN A 502 13.09 -11.01 -1.73
N THR A 503 12.40 -11.08 -2.86
CA THR A 503 11.33 -10.12 -3.22
C THR A 503 10.15 -10.21 -2.24
N TYR A 504 9.77 -11.41 -1.80
CA TYR A 504 8.61 -11.62 -0.93
C TYR A 504 8.89 -11.40 0.57
N THR A 505 10.15 -11.44 1.00
CA THR A 505 10.52 -11.29 2.42
C THR A 505 11.37 -10.06 2.73
N GLY A 506 11.95 -9.41 1.72
CA GLY A 506 12.87 -8.27 1.89
C GLY A 506 14.28 -8.69 2.32
N MET A 507 14.57 -9.99 2.39
CA MET A 507 15.87 -10.52 2.81
C MET A 507 16.93 -10.39 1.74
N MET A 508 18.19 -10.43 2.18
CA MET A 508 19.36 -10.54 1.32
C MET A 508 19.91 -11.97 1.38
N ALA A 509 20.19 -12.59 0.23
CA ALA A 509 20.93 -13.84 0.19
C ALA A 509 22.41 -13.57 0.53
N LEU A 510 22.82 -13.99 1.73
CA LEU A 510 24.20 -13.86 2.22
C LEU A 510 25.11 -14.88 1.56
N ALA A 511 24.64 -16.12 1.43
CA ALA A 511 25.36 -17.20 0.77
C ALA A 511 24.37 -18.25 0.26
N ASN A 512 24.69 -18.83 -0.90
CA ASN A 512 24.06 -20.04 -1.42
C ASN A 512 25.05 -21.20 -1.27
N TYR A 513 24.77 -22.11 -0.34
CA TYR A 513 25.54 -23.34 -0.10
C TYR A 513 24.78 -24.58 -0.62
N GLY A 514 24.01 -24.42 -1.69
CA GLY A 514 23.45 -25.56 -2.42
C GLY A 514 24.55 -26.36 -3.12
N VAL A 515 24.59 -27.68 -2.92
CA VAL A 515 25.55 -28.56 -3.60
C VAL A 515 24.78 -29.64 -4.40
N PRO A 516 24.99 -29.77 -5.72
CA PRO A 516 24.29 -30.78 -6.52
C PRO A 516 24.48 -32.21 -5.99
N GLY A 517 23.38 -32.97 -5.91
CA GLY A 517 23.38 -34.36 -5.41
C GLY A 517 23.58 -34.54 -3.91
N GLN A 518 23.72 -33.44 -3.15
CA GLN A 518 24.00 -33.49 -1.72
C GLN A 518 22.80 -34.03 -0.91
N GLY A 519 23.07 -34.93 0.03
CA GLY A 519 22.11 -35.35 1.07
C GLY A 519 22.15 -34.44 2.30
N VAL A 520 21.12 -34.50 3.14
CA VAL A 520 20.94 -33.57 4.28
C VAL A 520 22.17 -33.52 5.19
N ARG A 521 22.81 -34.66 5.48
CA ARG A 521 23.93 -34.75 6.42
C ARG A 521 25.00 -33.68 6.21
N THR A 522 25.39 -33.44 4.97
CA THR A 522 26.54 -32.59 4.65
C THR A 522 26.18 -31.12 4.44
N MET A 523 24.88 -30.75 4.51
CA MET A 523 24.41 -29.40 4.17
C MET A 523 24.96 -28.31 5.10
N ALA A 524 25.28 -28.65 6.35
CA ALA A 524 25.88 -27.73 7.31
C ALA A 524 27.42 -27.77 7.32
N ASP A 525 28.08 -28.55 6.46
CA ASP A 525 29.55 -28.69 6.50
C ASP A 525 30.28 -27.37 6.19
N SER A 526 29.70 -26.53 5.32
CA SER A 526 30.21 -25.19 5.02
C SER A 526 30.04 -24.17 6.17
N LEU A 527 29.29 -24.51 7.22
CA LEU A 527 29.07 -23.62 8.37
C LEU A 527 30.17 -23.76 9.42
N ASN A 528 30.64 -22.61 9.87
CA ASN A 528 31.56 -22.37 10.98
C ASN A 528 31.26 -20.98 11.58
N GLU A 529 31.94 -20.61 12.67
CA GLU A 529 31.71 -19.34 13.38
C GLU A 529 31.76 -18.12 12.44
N THR A 530 32.70 -18.09 11.48
CA THR A 530 32.87 -16.97 10.55
C THR A 530 31.76 -16.89 9.50
N THR A 531 31.41 -18.00 8.89
CA THR A 531 30.43 -18.06 7.80
C THR A 531 29.02 -17.74 8.27
N ILE A 532 28.66 -18.17 9.50
CA ILE A 532 27.33 -17.92 10.08
C ILE A 532 27.23 -16.59 10.85
N ALA A 533 28.36 -15.96 11.18
CA ALA A 533 28.40 -14.77 12.06
C ALA A 533 27.36 -13.71 11.68
N SER A 534 27.29 -13.36 10.40
CA SER A 534 26.40 -12.30 9.89
C SER A 534 25.03 -12.79 9.41
N ALA A 535 24.72 -14.07 9.53
CA ALA A 535 23.42 -14.62 9.13
C ALA A 535 22.35 -14.31 10.19
N ASP A 536 21.23 -13.71 9.77
CA ASP A 536 20.04 -13.53 10.60
C ASP A 536 19.11 -14.76 10.51
N PHE A 537 19.20 -15.50 9.40
CA PHE A 537 18.31 -16.62 9.09
C PHE A 537 19.02 -17.73 8.30
N ILE A 538 18.69 -18.99 8.59
CA ILE A 538 19.13 -20.16 7.84
C ILE A 538 17.92 -20.85 7.21
N SER A 539 17.91 -20.95 5.88
CA SER A 539 16.92 -21.73 5.13
C SER A 539 17.54 -23.03 4.67
N ILE A 540 16.91 -24.16 4.99
CA ILE A 540 17.37 -25.50 4.61
C ILE A 540 16.36 -26.09 3.63
N LEU A 541 16.81 -26.67 2.51
CA LEU A 541 15.98 -27.43 1.58
C LEU A 541 16.72 -28.72 1.19
N GLY A 542 16.19 -29.87 1.60
CA GLY A 542 16.88 -31.15 1.39
C GLY A 542 16.02 -32.37 1.66
N GLY A 543 16.57 -33.54 1.34
CA GLY A 543 15.94 -34.86 1.53
C GLY A 543 15.58 -35.58 0.24
N THR A 544 15.58 -34.90 -0.91
CA THR A 544 15.26 -35.55 -2.21
C THR A 544 16.37 -36.51 -2.66
N ASN A 545 17.63 -36.16 -2.41
CA ASN A 545 18.78 -37.01 -2.71
C ASN A 545 18.94 -38.14 -1.69
N ASP A 546 18.49 -37.95 -0.45
CA ASP A 546 18.45 -39.02 0.55
C ASP A 546 17.44 -40.11 0.13
N TYR A 547 16.26 -39.71 -0.36
CA TYR A 547 15.32 -40.63 -1.00
C TYR A 547 15.91 -41.28 -2.26
N GLY A 548 16.45 -40.48 -3.19
CA GLY A 548 17.02 -40.97 -4.46
C GLY A 548 18.25 -41.88 -4.27
N GLY A 549 19.04 -41.62 -3.23
CA GLY A 549 20.27 -42.32 -2.86
C GLY A 549 20.07 -43.49 -1.89
N ASN A 550 18.81 -43.90 -1.63
CA ASN A 550 18.48 -45.03 -0.77
C ASN A 550 18.99 -44.90 0.68
N ARG A 551 19.01 -43.67 1.21
CA ARG A 551 19.47 -43.39 2.57
C ARG A 551 18.60 -44.11 3.59
N ARG A 552 19.16 -44.95 4.46
CA ARG A 552 18.40 -45.61 5.54
C ARG A 552 17.61 -44.57 6.34
N LEU A 553 16.29 -44.77 6.49
CA LEU A 553 15.42 -43.80 7.15
C LEU A 553 15.75 -43.66 8.64
N GLY A 554 15.74 -44.77 9.40
CA GLY A 554 15.88 -44.75 10.86
C GLY A 554 14.57 -44.44 11.57
N THR A 555 14.66 -43.99 12.83
CA THR A 555 13.52 -43.57 13.65
C THR A 555 13.89 -42.34 14.49
N ILE A 556 12.92 -41.71 15.14
CA ILE A 556 13.17 -40.58 16.05
C ILE A 556 14.15 -40.90 17.19
N ALA A 557 14.32 -42.17 17.57
CA ALA A 557 15.31 -42.59 18.55
C ALA A 557 16.77 -42.39 18.08
N ASP A 558 16.99 -42.29 16.77
CA ASP A 558 18.31 -42.01 16.19
C ASP A 558 18.68 -40.50 16.28
N ALA A 559 17.74 -39.62 16.65
CA ALA A 559 17.94 -38.17 16.71
C ALA A 559 18.59 -37.75 18.05
N ARG A 560 19.93 -37.73 18.08
CA ARG A 560 20.76 -37.51 19.30
C ARG A 560 22.03 -36.69 19.02
N ALA A 561 22.62 -36.06 20.04
CA ALA A 561 23.73 -35.11 19.89
C ALA A 561 25.13 -35.73 19.71
N ASP A 562 25.31 -36.98 20.11
CA ASP A 562 26.58 -37.71 20.05
C ASP A 562 26.83 -38.30 18.65
N TYR A 563 26.77 -37.44 17.61
CA TYR A 563 26.96 -37.81 16.21
C TYR A 563 28.22 -38.65 15.99
N ASP A 564 28.04 -39.90 15.59
CA ASP A 564 29.11 -40.82 15.24
C ASP A 564 28.94 -41.31 13.79
N ASP A 565 29.89 -40.92 12.93
CA ASP A 565 29.89 -41.30 11.53
C ASP A 565 30.32 -42.75 11.28
N THR A 566 30.47 -43.57 12.33
CA THR A 566 30.94 -44.96 12.23
C THR A 566 29.93 -46.02 12.67
N THR A 567 28.90 -45.69 13.47
CA THR A 567 28.08 -46.75 14.12
C THR A 567 26.58 -46.74 13.81
N VAL A 568 25.95 -45.62 13.46
CA VAL A 568 24.55 -45.63 12.96
C VAL A 568 24.33 -44.42 12.04
N LYS A 569 24.02 -44.67 10.77
CA LYS A 569 23.80 -43.61 9.78
C LYS A 569 22.33 -43.64 9.31
N SER A 570 21.52 -42.74 9.83
CA SER A 570 20.10 -42.64 9.49
C SER A 570 19.71 -41.24 9.12
N PHE A 571 18.66 -41.11 8.32
CA PHE A 571 18.16 -39.80 7.91
C PHE A 571 17.65 -38.98 9.09
N TYR A 572 17.03 -39.60 10.11
CA TYR A 572 16.66 -38.91 11.35
C TYR A 572 17.89 -38.31 12.06
N TYR A 573 19.00 -39.06 12.10
CA TYR A 573 20.24 -38.60 12.69
C TYR A 573 20.88 -37.46 11.87
N ASP A 574 20.81 -37.54 10.54
CA ASP A 574 21.34 -36.52 9.63
C ASP A 574 20.62 -35.16 9.80
N VAL A 575 19.29 -35.18 9.90
CA VAL A 575 18.49 -33.96 10.15
C VAL A 575 18.83 -33.39 11.53
N PHE A 576 18.96 -34.24 12.55
CA PHE A 576 19.32 -33.80 13.91
C PHE A 576 20.69 -33.13 13.91
N TYR A 577 21.69 -33.76 13.28
CA TYR A 577 23.05 -33.24 13.20
C TYR A 577 23.13 -31.85 12.58
N VAL A 578 22.40 -31.61 11.49
CA VAL A 578 22.38 -30.30 10.82
C VAL A 578 21.84 -29.22 11.76
N LEU A 579 20.73 -29.48 12.44
CA LEU A 579 20.13 -28.53 13.37
C LEU A 579 21.02 -28.32 14.60
N ASP A 580 21.54 -29.39 15.19
CA ASP A 580 22.45 -29.36 16.33
C ASP A 580 23.71 -28.54 16.02
N LYS A 581 24.31 -28.73 14.84
CA LYS A 581 25.46 -27.93 14.39
C LYS A 581 25.11 -26.44 14.23
N ILE A 582 23.97 -26.12 13.62
CA ILE A 582 23.52 -24.72 13.44
C ILE A 582 23.34 -24.04 14.80
N TYR A 583 22.60 -24.68 15.71
CA TYR A 583 22.33 -24.11 17.03
C TYR A 583 23.55 -24.10 17.94
N SER A 584 24.49 -25.04 17.78
CA SER A 584 25.80 -25.01 18.46
C SER A 584 26.64 -23.81 18.02
N LEU A 585 26.64 -23.49 16.72
CA LEU A 585 27.38 -22.36 16.18
C LEU A 585 26.71 -21.01 16.47
N LYS A 586 25.37 -20.95 16.45
CA LYS A 586 24.62 -19.71 16.67
C LYS A 586 23.25 -20.00 17.32
N PRO A 587 23.17 -20.08 18.66
CA PRO A 587 21.94 -20.50 19.37
C PRO A 587 20.69 -19.64 19.09
N ASN A 588 20.88 -18.37 18.76
CA ASN A 588 19.78 -17.41 18.56
C ASN A 588 19.38 -17.23 17.08
N VAL A 589 19.99 -17.98 16.14
CA VAL A 589 19.66 -17.83 14.72
C VAL A 589 18.28 -18.39 14.42
N ARG A 590 17.56 -17.74 13.50
CA ARG A 590 16.25 -18.21 13.04
C ARG A 590 16.47 -19.23 11.92
N VAL A 591 15.77 -20.35 11.99
CA VAL A 591 15.94 -21.49 11.07
C VAL A 591 14.58 -21.90 10.52
N MET A 592 14.51 -22.26 9.25
CA MET A 592 13.37 -22.96 8.64
C MET A 592 13.89 -24.14 7.82
N PHE A 593 13.21 -25.28 7.94
CA PHE A 593 13.48 -26.45 7.10
C PHE A 593 12.35 -26.64 6.09
N SER A 594 12.67 -26.65 4.80
CA SER A 594 11.75 -26.95 3.71
C SER A 594 11.85 -28.42 3.32
N THR A 595 10.71 -29.10 3.28
CA THR A 595 10.61 -30.49 2.85
C THR A 595 10.91 -30.64 1.34
N PRO A 596 11.30 -31.82 0.85
CA PRO A 596 11.42 -32.09 -0.58
C PRO A 596 10.12 -31.82 -1.34
N LEU A 597 10.22 -31.43 -2.60
CA LEU A 597 9.07 -31.37 -3.49
C LEU A 597 8.59 -32.76 -3.90
N LYS A 598 7.35 -32.85 -4.38
CA LYS A 598 6.96 -33.98 -5.24
C LYS A 598 7.85 -33.98 -6.49
N ARG A 599 8.36 -35.16 -6.85
CA ARG A 599 9.25 -35.38 -8.00
C ARG A 599 8.67 -36.46 -8.92
N GLY A 600 8.98 -36.40 -10.20
CA GLY A 600 8.66 -37.42 -11.19
C GLY A 600 9.88 -38.24 -11.61
N ALA A 601 9.83 -38.81 -12.82
CA ALA A 601 10.91 -39.63 -13.37
C ALA A 601 12.13 -38.78 -13.71
N PHE A 602 13.27 -39.11 -13.10
CA PHE A 602 14.55 -38.44 -13.30
C PHE A 602 15.67 -39.49 -13.30
N GLU A 603 16.36 -39.62 -14.43
CA GLU A 603 17.38 -40.65 -14.66
C GLU A 603 16.91 -42.05 -14.22
N ASN A 604 17.76 -42.79 -13.49
CA ASN A 604 17.46 -44.12 -12.95
C ASN A 604 17.03 -44.06 -11.47
N GLN A 605 16.62 -42.89 -10.98
CA GLN A 605 16.21 -42.70 -9.59
C GLN A 605 14.75 -43.18 -9.36
N PRO A 606 14.39 -43.52 -8.11
CA PRO A 606 13.02 -43.93 -7.79
C PRO A 606 12.00 -42.82 -8.10
N VAL A 607 10.86 -43.24 -8.67
CA VAL A 607 9.78 -42.36 -9.08
C VAL A 607 8.70 -42.35 -8.00
N TYR A 608 8.46 -41.19 -7.38
CA TYR A 608 7.35 -41.02 -6.43
C TYR A 608 6.01 -41.39 -7.12
N PRO A 609 5.11 -42.14 -6.46
CA PRO A 609 5.09 -42.48 -5.02
C PRO A 609 5.77 -43.78 -4.61
N ALA A 610 6.55 -44.43 -5.48
CA ALA A 610 7.21 -45.69 -5.15
C ALA A 610 8.24 -45.55 -4.01
N ALA A 611 8.46 -46.65 -3.30
CA ALA A 611 9.58 -46.76 -2.38
C ALA A 611 10.92 -46.79 -3.17
N ASN A 612 11.99 -46.33 -2.53
CA ASN A 612 13.34 -46.52 -3.03
C ASN A 612 13.83 -47.96 -2.78
N SER A 613 15.07 -48.26 -3.21
CA SER A 613 15.63 -49.61 -3.10
C SER A 613 15.90 -50.04 -1.65
N ALA A 614 15.91 -49.10 -0.70
CA ALA A 614 15.97 -49.38 0.74
C ALA A 614 14.58 -49.62 1.36
N GLY A 615 13.49 -49.57 0.57
CA GLY A 615 12.13 -49.83 1.03
C GLY A 615 11.41 -48.61 1.60
N PHE A 616 11.94 -47.39 1.44
CA PHE A 616 11.38 -46.17 2.02
C PHE A 616 10.82 -45.21 0.95
N THR A 617 9.68 -44.60 1.24
CA THR A 617 8.98 -43.68 0.35
C THR A 617 9.34 -42.23 0.64
N LEU A 618 9.28 -41.35 -0.37
CA LEU A 618 9.55 -39.92 -0.20
C LEU A 618 8.71 -39.25 0.92
N PRO A 619 7.40 -39.54 1.09
CA PRO A 619 6.63 -39.07 2.24
C PRO A 619 7.19 -39.45 3.61
N GLN A 620 7.89 -40.58 3.73
CA GLN A 620 8.52 -40.96 5.00
C GLN A 620 9.74 -40.08 5.32
N TYR A 621 10.52 -39.67 4.32
CA TYR A 621 11.58 -38.67 4.50
C TYR A 621 10.99 -37.30 4.87
N VAL A 622 9.88 -36.90 4.24
CA VAL A 622 9.14 -35.67 4.59
C VAL A 622 8.69 -35.70 6.06
N GLN A 623 8.18 -36.85 6.53
CA GLN A 623 7.74 -37.02 7.91
C GLN A 623 8.92 -36.97 8.90
N ALA A 624 10.05 -37.60 8.56
CA ALA A 624 11.26 -37.56 9.38
C ALA A 624 11.77 -36.13 9.62
N ILE A 625 11.75 -35.27 8.58
CA ILE A 625 12.10 -33.85 8.73
C ILE A 625 11.17 -33.17 9.74
N LYS A 626 9.85 -33.37 9.60
CA LYS A 626 8.85 -32.76 10.49
C LYS A 626 9.04 -33.18 11.96
N GLU A 627 9.27 -34.46 12.20
CA GLU A 627 9.46 -35.00 13.54
C GLU A 627 10.75 -34.48 14.18
N VAL A 628 11.88 -34.48 13.48
CA VAL A 628 13.14 -33.97 14.04
C VAL A 628 13.10 -32.46 14.24
N CYS A 629 12.57 -31.69 13.29
CA CYS A 629 12.41 -30.24 13.46
C CYS A 629 11.55 -29.88 14.69
N SER A 630 10.55 -30.72 15.03
CA SER A 630 9.71 -30.50 16.22
C SER A 630 10.51 -30.56 17.53
N LEU A 631 11.60 -31.34 17.59
CA LEU A 631 12.48 -31.40 18.77
C LEU A 631 13.19 -30.06 19.05
N PHE A 632 13.46 -29.28 18.01
CA PHE A 632 14.14 -27.98 18.09
C PHE A 632 13.19 -26.78 18.00
N SER A 633 11.87 -27.02 17.91
CA SER A 633 10.87 -25.98 17.58
C SER A 633 11.19 -25.22 16.28
N VAL A 634 11.75 -25.93 15.29
CA VAL A 634 12.06 -25.37 13.98
C VAL A 634 10.81 -25.43 13.09
N PRO A 635 10.34 -24.30 12.53
CA PRO A 635 9.23 -24.28 11.58
C PRO A 635 9.58 -25.04 10.30
N VAL A 636 8.63 -25.84 9.82
CA VAL A 636 8.76 -26.62 8.59
C VAL A 636 7.90 -26.03 7.48
N CYS A 637 8.52 -25.74 6.35
CA CYS A 637 7.81 -25.41 5.11
C CYS A 637 7.49 -26.70 4.35
N ASP A 638 6.22 -27.12 4.35
CA ASP A 638 5.76 -28.35 3.72
C ASP A 638 5.59 -28.17 2.20
N LEU A 639 6.69 -27.89 1.49
CA LEU A 639 6.70 -27.82 0.03
C LEU A 639 6.20 -29.11 -0.64
N PHE A 640 6.36 -30.26 0.01
CA PHE A 640 5.83 -31.52 -0.50
C PHE A 640 4.31 -31.44 -0.71
N ASN A 641 3.55 -30.91 0.26
CA ASN A 641 2.09 -30.83 0.19
C ASN A 641 1.55 -29.48 -0.30
N GLU A 642 2.28 -28.39 -0.09
CA GLU A 642 1.74 -27.03 -0.16
C GLU A 642 2.40 -26.14 -1.24
N SER A 643 3.37 -26.66 -2.00
CA SER A 643 4.02 -25.90 -3.08
C SER A 643 3.09 -25.60 -4.27
N GLY A 644 1.99 -26.33 -4.43
CA GLY A 644 1.16 -26.32 -5.63
C GLY A 644 1.70 -27.18 -6.78
N ILE A 645 2.90 -27.76 -6.62
CA ILE A 645 3.46 -28.75 -7.55
C ILE A 645 2.91 -30.14 -7.18
N ASN A 646 2.17 -30.75 -8.09
CA ASN A 646 1.44 -31.99 -7.93
C ASN A 646 1.69 -32.96 -9.10
N LEU A 647 1.21 -34.19 -8.96
CA LEU A 647 1.43 -35.28 -9.92
C LEU A 647 1.09 -34.94 -11.37
N LEU A 648 0.16 -34.00 -11.60
CA LEU A 648 -0.32 -33.63 -12.94
C LEU A 648 0.43 -32.45 -13.55
N ASN A 649 1.18 -31.68 -12.76
CA ASN A 649 1.83 -30.45 -13.23
C ASN A 649 3.35 -30.40 -12.96
N ILE A 650 3.96 -31.49 -12.48
CA ILE A 650 5.42 -31.59 -12.29
C ILE A 650 6.17 -31.16 -13.55
N ALA A 651 5.83 -31.71 -14.72
CA ALA A 651 6.50 -31.38 -15.98
C ALA A 651 6.31 -29.91 -16.41
N THR A 652 5.27 -29.23 -15.93
CA THR A 652 5.04 -27.80 -16.20
C THR A 652 5.96 -26.92 -15.36
N TYR A 653 6.22 -27.30 -14.11
CA TYR A 653 6.96 -26.49 -13.14
C TYR A 653 8.39 -26.97 -12.89
N THR A 654 8.84 -28.00 -13.60
CA THR A 654 10.21 -28.53 -13.55
C THR A 654 10.79 -28.64 -14.96
N GLY A 655 12.12 -28.64 -15.07
CA GLY A 655 12.81 -28.87 -16.36
C GLY A 655 12.93 -30.35 -16.73
N ASP A 656 12.96 -31.23 -15.74
CA ASP A 656 13.34 -32.64 -15.87
C ASP A 656 12.58 -33.55 -14.88
N ASN A 657 11.41 -33.11 -14.44
CA ASN A 657 10.62 -33.75 -13.39
C ASN A 657 11.24 -33.78 -11.99
N LEU A 658 12.40 -33.14 -11.76
CA LEU A 658 13.02 -33.00 -10.45
C LEU A 658 13.31 -31.54 -10.11
N HIS A 659 14.00 -30.82 -10.99
CA HIS A 659 14.49 -29.47 -10.76
C HIS A 659 13.45 -28.42 -11.16
N PRO A 660 12.98 -27.56 -10.24
CA PRO A 660 12.04 -26.49 -10.55
C PRO A 660 12.58 -25.54 -11.61
N ASN A 661 11.76 -25.21 -12.60
CA ASN A 661 12.05 -24.13 -13.54
C ASN A 661 11.74 -22.77 -12.88
N ALA A 662 11.86 -21.67 -13.63
CA ALA A 662 11.63 -20.32 -13.09
C ALA A 662 10.24 -20.14 -12.46
N ASP A 663 9.19 -20.73 -13.05
CA ASP A 663 7.84 -20.62 -12.52
C ASP A 663 7.60 -21.56 -11.33
N GLY A 664 8.21 -22.75 -11.33
CA GLY A 664 8.25 -23.63 -10.16
C GLY A 664 8.96 -22.97 -8.97
N GLY A 665 10.08 -22.28 -9.21
CA GLY A 665 10.79 -21.51 -8.21
C GLY A 665 9.95 -20.40 -7.57
N LYS A 666 9.13 -19.69 -8.36
CA LYS A 666 8.17 -18.70 -7.84
C LYS A 666 7.10 -19.33 -6.94
N LEU A 667 6.57 -20.50 -7.31
CA LEU A 667 5.57 -21.21 -6.50
C LEU A 667 6.14 -21.62 -5.14
N MET A 668 7.34 -22.21 -5.14
CA MET A 668 8.04 -22.56 -3.90
C MET A 668 8.29 -21.33 -3.02
N ALA A 669 8.82 -20.26 -3.61
CA ALA A 669 9.16 -19.04 -2.90
C ALA A 669 7.94 -18.39 -2.23
N ARG A 670 6.75 -18.43 -2.85
CA ARG A 670 5.51 -17.93 -2.20
C ARG A 670 5.20 -18.68 -0.92
N ARG A 671 5.31 -20.01 -0.94
CA ARG A 671 5.03 -20.81 0.27
C ARG A 671 6.11 -20.60 1.34
N MET A 672 7.39 -20.60 0.93
CA MET A 672 8.50 -20.31 1.84
C MET A 672 8.35 -18.93 2.49
N ALA A 673 8.01 -17.90 1.72
CA ALA A 673 7.80 -16.54 2.23
C ALA A 673 6.62 -16.47 3.22
N SER A 674 5.54 -17.21 2.98
CA SER A 674 4.40 -17.28 3.91
C SER A 674 4.80 -17.85 5.27
N VAL A 675 5.71 -18.84 5.32
CA VAL A 675 6.21 -19.39 6.58
C VAL A 675 7.17 -18.40 7.22
N ILE A 676 8.16 -17.89 6.47
CA ILE A 676 9.16 -16.94 6.98
C ILE A 676 8.50 -15.68 7.56
N ASN A 677 7.57 -15.06 6.85
CA ASN A 677 6.89 -13.84 7.31
C ASN A 677 5.93 -14.09 8.50
N GLY A 678 5.65 -15.34 8.85
CA GLY A 678 4.87 -15.71 10.04
C GLY A 678 5.72 -15.98 11.29
N LEU A 679 7.05 -15.90 11.19
CA LEU A 679 8.03 -16.05 12.29
C LEU A 679 8.43 -14.71 12.87
#